data_AF-A0A1I4XV69-F1
#
_entry.id   AF-A0A1I4XV69-F1
#
_cell.length_a   1.000
_cell.length_b   1.000
_cell.length_c   1.000
_cell.angle_alpha   90.00
_cell.angle_beta   90.00
_cell.angle_gamma   90.00
#
_symmetry.space_group_name_H-M   'P 1'
#
loop_
_entity.id
_entity.type
_entity.pdbx_description
1 polymer ?
#
loop_
_entity_poly.entity_id
_entity_poly.type
_entity_poly.pdbx_seq_one_letter_code
_entity_poly.pdbx_strand_id
1 'polypeptide(L)'
;MRHPRRPERRVLAVLCASVLSVGLLSAGPGASPALAADDPDAVALDKDAILAANQLDERQWYKDNIPFLDTPDNDIDEVYYYRWSTFKRALRYTVPGTGYVSTEYDVPIGYAGNPYTALPDATGYHLLDGRWLHNRDYAGDYLDFWLRGAGNSGARNFSEWITSAAYQRYLVTGDAAQIKSALPHLIALYKRWDSNFDTDVTVNGTQSSSDLFHQTPLSDATEYTETSMHSSNWFSGGRGYRPTINAYMFAAAQAISKISTMNGDTATASEYDGKAAQLKAAVQNSLWDPQRNFFMQVYNTDNTNGTLKQTRTTWREAMGYAPWAFNLPDAQYSSAWKYLTDAKRFKAPFGPTTLERVHDFEAEQATVVHANTHDSSTASNGKYVGQIDFDDSAVTFTVDAPGNGTYPVTVHYANATSATSTHKVVVNGDTANPVTVSYAAGGSWGQFSESKSVTVQVPMKTGANTLKFTKGTGFAELDRITANPYFNYEAIPAEQKRDDANCCHWNGPSWPYQTSQILTGLANLLQDYPTQSFVTKADYQTMLAQFADLQHKDGKPYIAEAANGDTGDWIYDGFNFSEHYNHSSFNDLVLSGLLGIKPQANNTLVLKPLVPSGWDWFAVESLPYHGHTYSIRWDRDGSHYGKGSGLQIFQDGVRIHQSATVGNTTVNVAAPVTPAQPARLMNVAANPLTAEQDWLGRTVTQPYPKAFASYTNTVSNGPHCHSGQTCKPTTFDAPLRATDGWIRYDKIPDDRWTNSGSPNATDHLGVDFGAPRKINEVKFYTYDDGANIRVPASYTVQYLKDGAWVNVPSQTKSPAAPVANNPNEVTFPTITTSQFRVLFTPQAGKFVGVTELESWYPETPRVKITNKNSNLELGIGGASIAAGGAVQQQTAASGDNHWWKVVPAENGYYKIFNTNSGQVLGIKDASKTAGATALQWGDTLTADHLWSIVDAGGGYAKIVNKNSGMVLGIQNMSTSSGAQALQWDDTGTADHLWKIAAEDGSTPFTS
;
A
#
# COMPACT_ATOMS: atom_id res chain seq x y z
N MET A 1 -22.15 57.62 21.75
CA MET A 1 -22.77 57.92 23.06
C MET A 1 -24.16 57.31 23.12
N ARG A 2 -24.60 56.99 24.34
CA ARG A 2 -25.76 56.19 24.74
C ARG A 2 -27.11 56.59 24.10
N HIS A 3 -27.97 55.56 23.91
CA HIS A 3 -29.45 55.51 23.93
C HIS A 3 -30.18 56.70 24.59
N PRO A 4 -31.47 57.05 24.27
CA PRO A 4 -32.61 56.09 24.32
C PRO A 4 -33.91 56.34 23.49
N ARG A 5 -34.68 55.25 23.35
CA ARG A 5 -36.16 55.00 23.39
C ARG A 5 -37.21 56.06 22.93
N ARG A 6 -37.97 55.67 21.87
CA ARG A 6 -39.47 55.56 21.60
C ARG A 6 -40.46 56.63 22.15
N PRO A 7 -41.68 56.88 21.56
CA PRO A 7 -42.57 55.92 20.83
C PRO A 7 -43.49 56.45 19.66
N GLU A 8 -44.11 55.49 18.93
CA GLU A 8 -45.47 55.45 18.27
C GLU A 8 -45.83 56.48 17.16
N ARG A 9 -46.56 56.23 16.04
CA ARG A 9 -47.67 55.31 15.65
C ARG A 9 -47.99 55.60 14.14
N ARG A 10 -48.16 54.66 13.17
CA ARG A 10 -49.39 53.99 12.62
C ARG A 10 -48.98 53.49 11.20
N VAL A 11 -48.89 52.19 10.86
CA VAL A 11 -49.91 51.18 10.45
C VAL A 11 -50.72 51.54 9.18
N LEU A 12 -50.52 50.78 8.08
CA LEU A 12 -51.58 49.99 7.42
C LEU A 12 -51.03 49.00 6.35
N ALA A 13 -51.22 47.70 6.59
CA ALA A 13 -51.47 46.67 5.59
C ALA A 13 -52.16 45.47 6.29
N VAL A 14 -53.31 45.04 5.76
CA VAL A 14 -54.20 43.94 6.24
C VAL A 14 -54.13 42.84 5.16
N LEU A 15 -53.62 41.64 5.44
CA LEU A 15 -54.25 40.43 6.06
C LEU A 15 -55.20 39.69 5.09
N CYS A 16 -55.10 38.38 4.84
CA CYS A 16 -55.28 37.21 5.74
C CYS A 16 -54.95 35.91 4.92
N ALA A 17 -54.71 34.70 5.43
CA ALA A 17 -54.75 34.13 6.78
C ALA A 17 -53.86 32.87 6.83
N SER A 18 -53.32 32.64 8.02
CA SER A 18 -52.56 31.48 8.48
C SER A 18 -53.46 30.50 9.24
N VAL A 19 -53.16 29.20 9.12
CA VAL A 19 -53.45 28.22 10.17
C VAL A 19 -52.13 27.51 10.47
N LEU A 20 -51.46 27.95 11.54
CA LEU A 20 -50.42 27.20 12.22
C LEU A 20 -51.11 26.18 13.14
N SER A 21 -50.87 24.90 12.92
CA SER A 21 -51.04 23.88 13.95
C SER A 21 -49.69 23.58 14.58
N VAL A 22 -49.56 23.99 15.84
CA VAL A 22 -48.49 23.64 16.76
C VAL A 22 -48.53 22.14 17.04
N GLY A 23 -47.41 21.47 16.80
CA GLY A 23 -47.14 20.10 17.19
C GLY A 23 -45.69 19.96 17.66
N LEU A 24 -45.32 20.71 18.69
CA LEU A 24 -44.11 20.45 19.48
C LEU A 24 -44.38 19.21 20.34
N LEU A 25 -43.90 18.06 19.88
CA LEU A 25 -43.59 16.94 20.76
C LEU A 25 -42.09 16.93 20.98
N SER A 26 -41.70 17.26 22.21
CA SER A 26 -40.43 16.86 22.80
C SER A 26 -40.30 15.34 22.71
N ALA A 27 -39.60 14.84 21.70
CA ALA A 27 -39.01 13.51 21.78
C ALA A 27 -37.81 13.63 22.72
N GLY A 28 -37.86 12.95 23.87
CA GLY A 28 -36.66 12.70 24.67
C GLY A 28 -35.62 11.94 23.84
N PRO A 29 -34.37 11.82 24.33
CA PRO A 29 -33.36 11.01 23.67
C PRO A 29 -33.87 9.56 23.63
N GLY A 30 -34.29 9.07 22.46
CA GLY A 30 -34.78 7.69 22.30
C GLY A 30 -35.90 7.42 21.29
N ALA A 31 -36.29 8.35 20.41
CA ALA A 31 -37.22 8.02 19.31
C ALA A 31 -36.48 8.01 17.97
N SER A 32 -36.31 6.83 17.37
CA SER A 32 -35.81 6.67 16.00
C SER A 32 -36.77 7.36 15.02
N PRO A 33 -36.29 8.20 14.08
CA PRO A 33 -37.13 8.66 12.98
C PRO A 33 -37.65 7.43 12.22
N ALA A 34 -38.91 7.48 11.77
CA ALA A 34 -39.49 6.40 10.96
C ALA A 34 -38.58 6.17 9.74
N LEU A 35 -37.96 4.98 9.67
CA LEU A 35 -37.16 4.57 8.52
C LEU A 35 -38.08 4.64 7.28
N ALA A 36 -37.65 5.38 6.26
CA ALA A 36 -38.31 5.31 4.96
C ALA A 36 -38.29 3.86 4.47
N ALA A 37 -39.34 3.41 3.79
CA ALA A 37 -39.39 2.05 3.27
C ALA A 37 -38.31 1.84 2.20
N ASP A 38 -37.74 0.62 2.16
CA ASP A 38 -36.78 0.20 1.14
C ASP A 38 -37.36 0.43 -0.27
N ASP A 39 -36.51 0.93 -1.16
CA ASP A 39 -36.88 1.11 -2.57
C ASP A 39 -36.79 -0.26 -3.28
N PRO A 40 -37.87 -0.74 -3.93
CA PRO A 40 -37.87 -2.03 -4.63
C PRO A 40 -36.90 -2.08 -5.82
N ASP A 41 -36.37 -0.93 -6.23
CA ASP A 41 -35.37 -0.79 -7.30
C ASP A 41 -33.94 -0.61 -6.78
N ALA A 42 -33.70 -0.74 -5.47
CA ALA A 42 -32.39 -0.53 -4.86
C ALA A 42 -31.33 -1.59 -5.23
N VAL A 43 -31.78 -2.77 -5.68
CA VAL A 43 -30.93 -3.88 -6.12
C VAL A 43 -31.14 -4.12 -7.61
N ALA A 44 -30.06 -4.11 -8.36
CA ALA A 44 -29.97 -4.36 -9.80
C ALA A 44 -28.97 -5.45 -10.16
N LEU A 45 -27.88 -5.63 -9.38
CA LEU A 45 -26.82 -6.57 -9.74
C LEU A 45 -27.08 -7.99 -9.23
N ASP A 46 -26.91 -8.97 -10.12
CA ASP A 46 -26.85 -10.39 -9.74
C ASP A 46 -25.43 -10.75 -9.31
N LYS A 47 -25.18 -10.60 -8.01
CA LYS A 47 -23.88 -10.86 -7.40
C LYS A 47 -23.43 -12.32 -7.58
N ASP A 48 -24.35 -13.27 -7.59
CA ASP A 48 -24.00 -14.68 -7.80
C ASP A 48 -23.55 -14.94 -9.24
N ALA A 49 -24.25 -14.36 -10.21
CA ALA A 49 -23.86 -14.45 -11.62
C ALA A 49 -22.49 -13.79 -11.88
N ILE A 50 -22.24 -12.61 -11.31
CA ILE A 50 -20.97 -11.90 -11.40
C ILE A 50 -19.82 -12.75 -10.86
N LEU A 51 -19.94 -13.28 -9.63
CA LEU A 51 -18.88 -14.08 -9.02
C LEU A 51 -18.65 -15.39 -9.78
N ALA A 52 -19.70 -15.97 -10.35
CA ALA A 52 -19.59 -17.16 -11.18
C ALA A 52 -18.88 -16.87 -12.51
N ALA A 53 -19.19 -15.75 -13.17
CA ALA A 53 -18.56 -15.35 -14.43
C ALA A 53 -17.06 -15.10 -14.27
N ASN A 54 -16.65 -14.51 -13.15
CA ASN A 54 -15.25 -14.23 -12.83
C ASN A 54 -14.52 -15.41 -12.16
N GLN A 55 -15.17 -16.57 -12.00
CA GLN A 55 -14.57 -17.79 -11.45
C GLN A 55 -13.89 -17.59 -10.07
N LEU A 56 -14.42 -16.70 -9.24
CA LEU A 56 -13.85 -16.43 -7.93
C LEU A 56 -14.15 -17.57 -6.95
N ASP A 57 -13.11 -18.05 -6.26
CA ASP A 57 -13.21 -19.00 -5.15
C ASP A 57 -13.91 -18.34 -3.94
N GLU A 58 -14.32 -19.10 -2.92
CA GLU A 58 -14.82 -18.53 -1.66
C GLU A 58 -15.85 -17.38 -1.80
N ARG A 59 -16.81 -17.54 -2.71
CA ARG A 59 -17.75 -16.49 -3.14
C ARG A 59 -18.43 -15.71 -2.01
N GLN A 60 -18.71 -16.36 -0.88
CA GLN A 60 -19.32 -15.69 0.26
C GLN A 60 -18.44 -14.58 0.84
N TRP A 61 -17.12 -14.77 0.87
CA TRP A 61 -16.19 -13.73 1.33
C TRP A 61 -16.34 -12.46 0.49
N TYR A 62 -16.46 -12.57 -0.82
CA TYR A 62 -16.64 -11.41 -1.70
C TYR A 62 -17.98 -10.71 -1.45
N LYS A 63 -19.07 -11.47 -1.33
CA LYS A 63 -20.39 -10.90 -1.00
C LYS A 63 -20.39 -10.12 0.31
N ASP A 64 -19.65 -10.61 1.29
CA ASP A 64 -19.58 -10.01 2.62
C ASP A 64 -18.65 -8.80 2.67
N ASN A 65 -17.73 -8.65 1.72
CA ASN A 65 -16.62 -7.69 1.86
C ASN A 65 -16.49 -6.65 0.75
N ILE A 66 -16.76 -6.95 -0.52
CA ILE A 66 -16.42 -6.04 -1.62
C ILE A 66 -17.64 -5.27 -2.15
N PRO A 67 -17.43 -4.07 -2.73
CA PRO A 67 -18.40 -3.47 -3.63
C PRO A 67 -18.49 -4.28 -4.94
N PHE A 68 -19.66 -4.32 -5.54
CA PHE A 68 -19.92 -5.01 -6.82
C PHE A 68 -20.08 -3.98 -7.92
N LEU A 69 -19.38 -4.19 -9.04
CA LEU A 69 -19.31 -3.31 -10.20
C LEU A 69 -19.94 -3.97 -11.43
N ASP A 70 -20.61 -3.19 -12.26
CA ASP A 70 -21.03 -3.55 -13.61
C ASP A 70 -20.82 -2.33 -14.52
N THR A 71 -20.01 -2.47 -15.56
CA THR A 71 -19.73 -1.41 -16.55
C THR A 71 -19.78 -1.91 -17.99
N PRO A 72 -19.95 -1.02 -18.99
CA PRO A 72 -19.89 -1.41 -20.40
C PRO A 72 -18.50 -1.88 -20.88
N ASP A 73 -17.48 -1.81 -20.02
CA ASP A 73 -16.10 -2.16 -20.32
C ASP A 73 -15.71 -3.44 -19.56
N ASN A 74 -15.77 -4.56 -20.26
CA ASN A 74 -15.55 -5.89 -19.67
C ASN A 74 -14.13 -6.05 -19.10
N ASP A 75 -13.11 -5.41 -19.69
CA ASP A 75 -11.74 -5.52 -19.22
C ASP A 75 -11.58 -4.83 -17.86
N ILE A 76 -12.26 -3.70 -17.66
CA ILE A 76 -12.33 -3.03 -16.35
C ILE A 76 -13.01 -3.93 -15.32
N ASP A 77 -14.14 -4.54 -15.66
CA ASP A 77 -14.89 -5.39 -14.74
C ASP A 77 -14.10 -6.67 -14.39
N GLU A 78 -13.53 -7.34 -15.38
CA GLU A 78 -12.74 -8.56 -15.20
C GLU A 78 -11.52 -8.30 -14.30
N VAL A 79 -10.78 -7.21 -14.58
CA VAL A 79 -9.63 -6.80 -13.76
C VAL A 79 -10.08 -6.34 -12.37
N TYR A 80 -11.22 -5.67 -12.22
CA TYR A 80 -11.74 -5.23 -10.92
C TYR A 80 -11.96 -6.43 -9.97
N TYR A 81 -12.61 -7.48 -10.46
CA TYR A 81 -12.84 -8.69 -9.68
C TYR A 81 -11.56 -9.51 -9.45
N TYR A 82 -10.69 -9.60 -10.46
CA TYR A 82 -9.37 -10.20 -10.31
C TYR A 82 -8.53 -9.47 -9.26
N ARG A 83 -8.53 -8.14 -9.23
CA ARG A 83 -7.78 -7.35 -8.25
C ARG A 83 -8.32 -7.47 -6.83
N TRP A 84 -9.61 -7.74 -6.66
CA TRP A 84 -10.13 -8.19 -5.36
C TRP A 84 -9.63 -9.57 -4.96
N SER A 85 -9.46 -10.49 -5.92
CA SER A 85 -8.84 -11.79 -5.62
C SER A 85 -7.36 -11.70 -5.27
N THR A 86 -6.58 -10.84 -5.92
CA THR A 86 -5.17 -10.63 -5.55
C THR A 86 -5.06 -9.97 -4.17
N PHE A 87 -5.92 -9.00 -3.86
CA PHE A 87 -5.97 -8.42 -2.51
C PHE A 87 -6.29 -9.49 -1.46
N LYS A 88 -7.32 -10.32 -1.70
CA LYS A 88 -7.69 -11.40 -0.79
C LYS A 88 -6.55 -12.40 -0.59
N ARG A 89 -5.89 -12.81 -1.68
CA ARG A 89 -4.74 -13.70 -1.67
C ARG A 89 -3.58 -13.15 -0.82
N ALA A 90 -3.39 -11.83 -0.85
CA ALA A 90 -2.39 -11.13 -0.05
C ALA A 90 -2.76 -10.97 1.43
N LEU A 91 -4.03 -11.14 1.81
CA LEU A 91 -4.48 -11.08 3.21
C LEU A 91 -4.03 -12.31 3.98
N ARG A 92 -3.38 -12.06 5.11
CA ARG A 92 -2.82 -13.10 5.97
C ARG A 92 -3.18 -12.83 7.43
N TYR A 93 -3.80 -13.79 8.10
CA TYR A 93 -3.90 -13.73 9.57
C TYR A 93 -2.58 -14.22 10.17
N THR A 94 -1.90 -13.36 10.94
CA THR A 94 -0.53 -13.64 11.37
C THR A 94 -0.46 -14.37 12.71
N VAL A 95 -0.81 -13.68 13.80
CA VAL A 95 -0.88 -14.20 15.16
C VAL A 95 -1.94 -13.45 15.94
N PRO A 96 -2.52 -14.07 16.98
CA PRO A 96 -3.33 -13.34 17.95
C PRO A 96 -2.61 -12.08 18.45
N GLY A 97 -3.36 -10.99 18.61
CA GLY A 97 -2.83 -9.69 19.03
C GLY A 97 -2.35 -8.80 17.88
N THR A 98 -1.79 -9.38 16.80
CA THR A 98 -1.44 -8.64 15.57
C THR A 98 -2.57 -8.68 14.54
N GLY A 99 -3.21 -9.84 14.36
CA GLY A 99 -4.34 -9.97 13.43
C GLY A 99 -3.90 -10.04 11.96
N TYR A 100 -4.67 -9.39 11.08
CA TYR A 100 -4.45 -9.43 9.64
C TYR A 100 -3.35 -8.47 9.16
N VAL A 101 -2.59 -8.91 8.16
CA VAL A 101 -1.68 -8.07 7.37
C VAL A 101 -1.93 -8.28 5.87
N SER A 102 -1.57 -7.29 5.05
CA SER A 102 -1.50 -7.42 3.60
C SER A 102 -0.04 -7.60 3.18
N THR A 103 0.22 -8.63 2.39
CA THR A 103 1.54 -8.90 1.79
C THR A 103 1.63 -8.29 0.39
N GLU A 104 2.86 -8.10 -0.08
CA GLU A 104 3.16 -7.58 -1.43
C GLU A 104 3.45 -8.71 -2.41
N TYR A 105 4.29 -9.66 -1.99
CA TYR A 105 4.64 -10.86 -2.72
C TYR A 105 3.85 -12.07 -2.23
N ASP A 106 3.69 -13.03 -3.13
CA ASP A 106 3.19 -14.35 -2.82
C ASP A 106 4.20 -15.21 -2.04
N VAL A 107 5.38 -14.71 -1.71
CA VAL A 107 6.38 -15.48 -0.95
C VAL A 107 7.07 -14.62 0.10
N PRO A 108 7.61 -15.23 1.18
CA PRO A 108 8.42 -14.52 2.15
C PRO A 108 9.65 -13.92 1.47
N ILE A 109 9.83 -12.62 1.67
CA ILE A 109 10.97 -11.91 1.10
C ILE A 109 11.97 -11.57 2.21
N GLY A 110 13.24 -11.94 2.00
CA GLY A 110 14.27 -11.88 3.04
C GLY A 110 14.58 -10.49 3.59
N TYR A 111 14.28 -9.43 2.82
CA TYR A 111 14.48 -8.05 3.25
C TYR A 111 13.28 -7.41 3.95
N ALA A 112 12.15 -8.10 4.12
CA ALA A 112 11.03 -7.61 4.94
C ALA A 112 11.42 -7.49 6.44
N GLY A 113 12.43 -8.24 6.88
CA GLY A 113 13.05 -8.11 8.21
C GLY A 113 12.15 -8.51 9.38
N ASN A 114 10.97 -9.06 9.12
CA ASN A 114 10.02 -9.56 10.10
C ASN A 114 9.32 -10.82 9.55
N PRO A 115 8.81 -11.72 10.42
CA PRO A 115 8.20 -13.00 9.98
C PRO A 115 6.82 -12.84 9.35
N TYR A 116 6.27 -11.63 9.35
CA TYR A 116 4.96 -11.31 8.77
C TYR A 116 5.04 -10.95 7.29
N THR A 117 6.26 -10.77 6.76
CA THR A 117 6.60 -10.57 5.33
C THR A 117 5.95 -9.35 4.67
N ALA A 118 5.41 -8.42 5.47
CA ALA A 118 4.83 -7.17 5.00
C ALA A 118 5.91 -6.11 4.71
N LEU A 119 5.69 -5.29 3.67
CA LEU A 119 6.57 -4.19 3.24
C LEU A 119 5.82 -2.84 3.23
N PRO A 120 6.47 -1.73 3.64
CA PRO A 120 5.80 -0.44 3.82
C PRO A 120 5.60 0.37 2.52
N ASP A 121 6.32 0.09 1.44
CA ASP A 121 6.36 0.90 0.21
C ASP A 121 5.03 0.95 -0.57
N ALA A 122 4.32 -0.18 -0.67
CA ALA A 122 2.98 -0.23 -1.26
C ALA A 122 1.84 -0.18 -0.23
N THR A 123 2.13 -0.06 1.07
CA THR A 123 1.10 -0.07 2.12
C THR A 123 0.02 0.99 1.90
N GLY A 124 0.37 2.16 1.36
CA GLY A 124 -0.62 3.18 1.03
C GLY A 124 -1.66 2.68 0.02
N TYR A 125 -1.26 1.93 -1.01
CA TYR A 125 -2.19 1.34 -1.98
C TYR A 125 -3.03 0.24 -1.35
N HIS A 126 -2.43 -0.63 -0.52
CA HIS A 126 -3.18 -1.67 0.20
C HIS A 126 -4.28 -1.05 1.07
N LEU A 127 -4.00 0.07 1.74
CA LEU A 127 -4.99 0.78 2.53
C LEU A 127 -6.04 1.52 1.68
N LEU A 128 -5.69 1.99 0.48
CA LEU A 128 -6.65 2.62 -0.45
C LEU A 128 -7.61 1.61 -1.08
N ASP A 129 -7.15 0.42 -1.49
CA ASP A 129 -8.07 -0.62 -1.95
C ASP A 129 -8.84 -1.18 -0.74
N GLY A 130 -8.15 -1.52 0.35
CA GLY A 130 -8.74 -2.11 1.56
C GLY A 130 -9.73 -1.22 2.32
N ARG A 131 -9.74 0.11 2.10
CA ARG A 131 -10.74 1.00 2.74
C ARG A 131 -12.17 0.74 2.27
N TRP A 132 -12.34 0.08 1.12
CA TRP A 132 -13.65 -0.26 0.56
C TRP A 132 -14.18 -1.61 1.00
N LEU A 133 -13.50 -2.29 1.94
CA LEU A 133 -13.99 -3.55 2.51
C LEU A 133 -14.99 -3.29 3.64
N HIS A 134 -16.08 -4.06 3.68
CA HIS A 134 -17.06 -4.02 4.79
C HIS A 134 -16.46 -4.45 6.12
N ASN A 135 -15.69 -5.53 6.13
CA ASN A 135 -14.95 -5.94 7.32
C ASN A 135 -13.76 -5.00 7.52
N ARG A 136 -13.89 -4.15 8.55
CA ARG A 136 -12.90 -3.11 8.88
C ARG A 136 -11.63 -3.67 9.52
N ASP A 137 -11.66 -4.91 9.99
CA ASP A 137 -10.53 -5.54 10.70
C ASP A 137 -9.36 -5.77 9.75
N TYR A 138 -9.59 -6.13 8.48
CA TYR A 138 -8.49 -6.39 7.52
C TYR A 138 -7.53 -5.20 7.36
N ALA A 139 -8.08 -4.03 7.01
CA ALA A 139 -7.28 -2.81 6.89
C ALA A 139 -6.98 -2.15 8.25
N GLY A 140 -7.78 -2.43 9.29
CA GLY A 140 -7.60 -1.90 10.64
C GLY A 140 -6.41 -2.52 11.36
N ASP A 141 -6.34 -3.85 11.37
CA ASP A 141 -5.23 -4.60 11.94
C ASP A 141 -3.93 -4.30 11.20
N TYR A 142 -3.99 -4.22 9.87
CA TYR A 142 -2.82 -3.87 9.07
C TYR A 142 -2.31 -2.46 9.34
N LEU A 143 -3.20 -1.50 9.60
CA LEU A 143 -2.81 -0.15 10.01
C LEU A 143 -2.16 -0.18 11.42
N ASP A 144 -2.77 -0.88 12.37
CA ASP A 144 -2.21 -1.01 13.73
C ASP A 144 -0.88 -1.80 13.73
N PHE A 145 -0.69 -2.74 12.81
CA PHE A 145 0.58 -3.44 12.61
C PHE A 145 1.73 -2.48 12.31
N TRP A 146 1.50 -1.49 11.43
CA TRP A 146 2.50 -0.47 11.08
C TRP A 146 2.67 0.60 12.16
N LEU A 147 1.58 1.06 12.77
CA LEU A 147 1.61 2.16 13.73
C LEU A 147 2.06 1.73 15.13
N ARG A 148 1.64 0.53 15.55
CA ARG A 148 1.73 0.07 16.95
C ARG A 148 2.47 -1.26 17.09
N GLY A 149 2.36 -2.12 16.07
CA GLY A 149 2.84 -3.49 16.10
C GLY A 149 4.27 -3.68 15.58
N ALA A 150 4.55 -4.91 15.14
CA ALA A 150 5.88 -5.34 14.71
C ALA A 150 6.36 -4.70 13.39
N GLY A 151 5.46 -4.11 12.59
CA GLY A 151 5.83 -3.34 11.40
C GLY A 151 6.59 -2.06 11.72
N ASN A 152 6.37 -1.49 12.91
CA ASN A 152 7.01 -0.25 13.35
C ASN A 152 8.55 -0.39 13.48
N SER A 153 9.06 -1.59 13.79
CA SER A 153 10.48 -1.87 13.99
C SER A 153 11.24 -2.43 12.77
N GLY A 154 10.64 -2.42 11.57
CA GLY A 154 11.17 -3.09 10.37
C GLY A 154 12.57 -2.63 9.89
N ALA A 155 13.34 -3.58 9.34
CA ALA A 155 14.77 -3.45 9.01
C ALA A 155 15.10 -2.62 7.75
N ARG A 156 14.11 -2.33 6.89
CA ARG A 156 14.29 -1.55 5.65
C ARG A 156 13.24 -0.44 5.57
N ASN A 157 13.69 0.82 5.52
CA ASN A 157 12.82 1.98 5.53
C ASN A 157 12.55 2.42 4.09
N PHE A 158 11.46 1.93 3.49
CA PHE A 158 10.96 2.55 2.28
C PHE A 158 10.18 3.82 2.61
N SER A 159 10.22 4.81 1.73
CA SER A 159 9.29 5.94 1.78
C SER A 159 7.87 5.44 1.74
N GLU A 160 7.03 6.04 2.56
CA GLU A 160 5.67 5.60 2.75
C GLU A 160 4.74 6.82 2.86
N TRP A 161 3.46 6.58 2.64
CA TRP A 161 2.41 7.59 2.80
C TRP A 161 1.21 7.04 3.59
N ILE A 162 1.49 6.12 4.53
CA ILE A 162 0.53 5.45 5.42
C ILE A 162 -0.27 6.48 6.20
N THR A 163 0.35 7.57 6.64
CA THR A 163 -0.34 8.65 7.36
C THR A 163 -1.46 9.28 6.53
N SER A 164 -1.21 9.52 5.24
CA SER A 164 -2.24 10.03 4.32
C SER A 164 -3.30 8.96 4.06
N ALA A 165 -2.89 7.71 3.82
CA ALA A 165 -3.80 6.59 3.57
C ALA A 165 -4.72 6.30 4.77
N ALA A 166 -4.23 6.44 6.00
CA ALA A 166 -5.02 6.30 7.23
C ALA A 166 -6.15 7.35 7.29
N TYR A 167 -5.86 8.60 6.93
CA TYR A 167 -6.88 9.65 6.82
C TYR A 167 -7.86 9.35 5.68
N GLN A 168 -7.38 8.91 4.52
CA GLN A 168 -8.21 8.51 3.38
C GLN A 168 -9.14 7.33 3.70
N ARG A 169 -8.70 6.39 4.55
CA ARG A 169 -9.54 5.32 5.09
C ARG A 169 -10.59 5.87 6.02
N TYR A 170 -10.25 6.80 6.92
CA TYR A 170 -11.23 7.48 7.79
C TYR A 170 -12.33 8.18 6.96
N LEU A 171 -12.00 8.81 5.85
CA LEU A 171 -13.00 9.47 4.99
C LEU A 171 -14.04 8.49 4.44
N VAL A 172 -13.70 7.20 4.30
CA VAL A 172 -14.62 6.14 3.88
C VAL A 172 -15.31 5.47 5.06
N THR A 173 -14.60 5.16 6.14
CA THR A 173 -15.19 4.42 7.27
C THR A 173 -16.00 5.30 8.23
N GLY A 174 -15.67 6.58 8.32
CA GLY A 174 -16.21 7.51 9.32
C GLY A 174 -15.76 7.20 10.76
N ASP A 175 -14.78 6.31 10.97
CA ASP A 175 -14.33 5.88 12.29
C ASP A 175 -13.42 6.94 12.95
N ALA A 176 -14.05 7.95 13.54
CA ALA A 176 -13.35 9.01 14.24
C ALA A 176 -12.60 8.48 15.48
N ALA A 177 -13.08 7.44 16.16
CA ALA A 177 -12.42 6.95 17.37
C ALA A 177 -11.05 6.36 17.03
N GLN A 178 -10.99 5.51 15.99
CA GLN A 178 -9.74 4.90 15.55
C GLN A 178 -8.71 5.94 15.12
N ILE A 179 -9.06 6.83 14.18
CA ILE A 179 -8.09 7.79 13.63
C ILE A 179 -7.57 8.79 14.68
N LYS A 180 -8.42 9.19 15.63
CA LYS A 180 -8.02 10.06 16.73
C LYS A 180 -7.05 9.37 17.68
N SER A 181 -7.29 8.09 17.99
CA SER A 181 -6.39 7.28 18.81
C SER A 181 -5.05 7.01 18.13
N ALA A 182 -5.00 7.07 16.80
CA ALA A 182 -3.79 6.85 16.01
C ALA A 182 -2.91 8.11 15.91
N LEU A 183 -3.44 9.31 16.18
CA LEU A 183 -2.73 10.58 15.97
C LEU A 183 -1.31 10.62 16.57
N PRO A 184 -1.06 10.20 17.83
CA PRO A 184 0.30 10.20 18.37
C PRO A 184 1.27 9.31 17.57
N HIS A 185 0.79 8.18 17.05
CA HIS A 185 1.56 7.24 16.25
C HIS A 185 1.82 7.75 14.83
N LEU A 186 0.84 8.43 14.22
CA LEU A 186 1.01 9.10 12.94
C LEU A 186 2.06 10.22 13.01
N ILE A 187 2.05 10.98 14.11
CA ILE A 187 3.09 11.99 14.39
C ILE A 187 4.47 11.33 14.57
N ALA A 188 4.53 10.20 15.28
CA ALA A 188 5.79 9.47 15.44
C ALA A 188 6.31 8.92 14.10
N LEU A 189 5.43 8.41 13.24
CA LEU A 189 5.77 7.94 11.90
C LEU A 189 6.30 9.08 11.03
N TYR A 190 5.67 10.26 11.04
CA TYR A 190 6.20 11.45 10.36
C TYR A 190 7.62 11.78 10.84
N LYS A 191 7.81 11.85 12.17
CA LYS A 191 9.09 12.23 12.78
C LYS A 191 10.21 11.22 12.54
N ARG A 192 9.90 9.96 12.17
CA ARG A 192 10.91 8.98 11.74
C ARG A 192 11.75 9.51 10.57
N TRP A 193 11.16 10.37 9.75
CA TRP A 193 11.80 10.97 8.58
C TRP A 193 12.56 12.26 8.89
N ASP A 194 12.58 12.76 10.14
CA ASP A 194 13.33 13.98 10.50
C ASP A 194 14.83 13.85 10.17
N SER A 195 15.39 12.63 10.24
CA SER A 195 16.79 12.35 9.84
C SER A 195 17.04 12.39 8.33
N ASN A 196 15.98 12.51 7.54
CA ASN A 196 16.00 12.63 6.09
C ASN A 196 15.68 14.05 5.61
N PHE A 197 15.66 15.05 6.49
CA PHE A 197 15.25 16.41 6.19
C PHE A 197 16.45 17.37 6.20
N ASP A 198 16.74 17.98 5.05
CA ASP A 198 17.79 19.00 4.92
C ASP A 198 17.16 20.39 4.85
N THR A 199 17.79 21.35 5.53
CA THR A 199 17.41 22.77 5.51
C THR A 199 18.24 23.56 4.49
N ASP A 200 17.67 24.64 3.95
CA ASP A 200 18.34 25.57 3.04
C ASP A 200 19.04 24.87 1.85
N VAL A 201 18.31 24.03 1.14
CA VAL A 201 18.86 23.18 0.08
C VAL A 201 19.46 24.00 -1.06
N THR A 202 20.50 23.46 -1.68
CA THR A 202 21.15 24.05 -2.86
C THR A 202 20.73 23.32 -4.13
N VAL A 203 20.33 24.08 -5.14
CA VAL A 203 19.93 23.58 -6.47
C VAL A 203 20.78 24.27 -7.53
N ASN A 204 21.46 23.49 -8.37
CA ASN A 204 22.39 23.94 -9.41
C ASN A 204 23.40 24.98 -8.90
N GLY A 205 23.97 24.74 -7.71
CA GLY A 205 24.94 25.63 -7.07
C GLY A 205 24.34 26.90 -6.45
N THR A 206 23.02 27.10 -6.52
CA THR A 206 22.32 28.24 -5.91
C THR A 206 21.61 27.79 -4.64
N GLN A 207 21.97 28.38 -3.49
CA GLN A 207 21.29 28.10 -2.22
C GLN A 207 19.88 28.69 -2.23
N SER A 208 18.91 27.92 -1.76
CA SER A 208 17.53 28.34 -1.56
C SER A 208 17.17 28.33 -0.08
N SER A 209 16.09 29.00 0.31
CA SER A 209 15.50 28.87 1.66
C SER A 209 14.49 27.72 1.74
N SER A 210 14.59 26.75 0.83
CA SER A 210 13.69 25.60 0.79
C SER A 210 14.26 24.48 1.63
N ASP A 211 13.39 23.83 2.39
CA ASP A 211 13.75 22.66 3.18
C ASP A 211 13.03 21.44 2.56
N LEU A 212 13.76 20.35 2.33
CA LEU A 212 13.25 19.18 1.62
C LEU A 212 13.69 17.88 2.29
N PHE A 213 12.82 16.89 2.19
CA PHE A 213 13.18 15.51 2.48
C PHE A 213 14.01 14.92 1.34
N HIS A 214 14.97 14.06 1.68
CA HIS A 214 15.79 13.32 0.73
C HIS A 214 15.66 11.81 0.90
N GLN A 215 15.82 11.07 -0.18
CA GLN A 215 15.78 9.61 -0.19
C GLN A 215 16.68 9.03 -1.29
N THR A 216 17.12 7.78 -1.13
CA THR A 216 17.74 7.01 -2.23
C THR A 216 16.67 6.34 -3.09
N PRO A 217 16.86 6.18 -4.41
CA PRO A 217 15.90 5.50 -5.28
C PRO A 217 15.44 4.13 -4.75
N LEU A 218 16.36 3.30 -4.25
CA LEU A 218 16.02 2.01 -3.65
C LEU A 218 15.11 2.09 -2.42
N SER A 219 15.32 3.09 -1.57
CA SER A 219 14.46 3.33 -0.41
C SER A 219 13.19 4.08 -0.78
N ASP A 220 13.03 4.50 -2.04
CA ASP A 220 11.76 4.93 -2.63
C ASP A 220 11.08 3.79 -3.42
N ALA A 221 11.62 2.57 -3.34
CA ALA A 221 11.20 1.38 -4.09
C ALA A 221 11.31 1.55 -5.63
N THR A 222 12.27 2.35 -6.09
CA THR A 222 12.55 2.57 -7.52
C THR A 222 14.04 2.39 -7.82
N GLU A 223 14.57 1.18 -7.66
CA GLU A 223 15.99 0.90 -7.94
C GLU A 223 16.35 1.02 -9.43
N TYR A 224 17.64 1.20 -9.74
CA TYR A 224 18.09 1.35 -11.14
C TYR A 224 17.41 2.47 -11.94
N THR A 225 16.93 3.53 -11.28
CA THR A 225 16.50 4.77 -11.96
C THR A 225 17.66 5.44 -12.70
N GLU A 226 17.34 6.44 -13.52
CA GLU A 226 18.34 7.35 -14.10
C GLU A 226 19.33 7.82 -13.03
N THR A 227 18.78 8.30 -11.92
CA THR A 227 19.56 8.80 -10.79
C THR A 227 20.51 7.75 -10.23
N SER A 228 20.08 6.50 -10.16
CA SER A 228 20.92 5.44 -9.62
C SER A 228 22.13 5.18 -10.50
N MET A 229 21.94 5.18 -11.82
CA MET A 229 22.99 4.90 -12.80
C MET A 229 24.05 6.00 -12.92
N HIS A 230 23.81 7.13 -12.26
CA HIS A 230 24.75 8.24 -12.13
C HIS A 230 25.55 8.22 -10.81
N SER A 231 25.23 7.31 -9.89
CA SER A 231 25.90 7.16 -8.61
C SER A 231 26.94 6.03 -8.63
N SER A 232 27.71 5.88 -7.54
CA SER A 232 28.66 4.76 -7.38
C SER A 232 28.00 3.38 -7.21
N ASN A 233 26.70 3.34 -6.91
CA ASN A 233 25.92 2.12 -6.72
C ASN A 233 24.60 2.21 -7.50
N TRP A 234 24.55 1.57 -8.66
CA TRP A 234 23.40 1.63 -9.56
C TRP A 234 22.15 0.94 -9.02
N PHE A 235 22.30 0.02 -8.07
CA PHE A 235 21.16 -0.61 -7.42
C PHE A 235 20.52 0.35 -6.42
N SER A 236 21.30 0.86 -5.45
CA SER A 236 20.73 1.71 -4.40
C SER A 236 20.36 3.12 -4.88
N GLY A 237 21.19 3.64 -5.77
CA GLY A 237 21.27 5.05 -6.13
C GLY A 237 21.78 5.95 -5.01
N GLY A 238 22.13 7.17 -5.40
CA GLY A 238 22.53 8.23 -4.49
C GLY A 238 21.33 8.97 -3.88
N ARG A 239 21.53 9.62 -2.72
CA ARG A 239 20.45 10.38 -2.05
C ARG A 239 20.10 11.64 -2.85
N GLY A 240 18.81 11.95 -2.94
CA GLY A 240 18.36 13.21 -3.53
C GLY A 240 17.03 13.68 -2.99
N TYR A 241 16.75 14.96 -3.20
CA TYR A 241 15.46 15.58 -2.96
C TYR A 241 14.50 15.15 -4.08
N ARG A 242 13.63 14.21 -3.77
CA ARG A 242 12.78 13.52 -4.75
C ARG A 242 11.33 14.03 -4.66
N PRO A 243 10.62 14.20 -5.80
CA PRO A 243 9.21 14.60 -5.79
C PRO A 243 8.30 13.64 -4.99
N THR A 244 8.65 12.36 -4.90
CA THR A 244 7.94 11.31 -4.15
C THR A 244 7.88 11.59 -2.66
N ILE A 245 8.99 11.38 -1.93
CA ILE A 245 9.02 11.51 -0.46
C ILE A 245 8.54 12.89 0.01
N ASN A 246 8.81 13.95 -0.74
CA ASN A 246 8.32 15.29 -0.39
C ASN A 246 6.80 15.42 -0.55
N ALA A 247 6.20 14.80 -1.58
CA ALA A 247 4.74 14.73 -1.72
C ALA A 247 4.11 13.86 -0.63
N TYR A 248 4.76 12.76 -0.26
CA TYR A 248 4.28 11.86 0.81
C TYR A 248 4.28 12.57 2.16
N MET A 249 5.38 13.26 2.50
CA MET A 249 5.51 14.03 3.73
C MET A 249 4.58 15.24 3.77
N PHE A 250 4.36 15.91 2.64
CA PHE A 250 3.32 16.94 2.52
C PHE A 250 1.93 16.37 2.86
N ALA A 251 1.56 15.24 2.28
CA ALA A 251 0.26 14.61 2.50
C ALA A 251 0.10 14.14 3.95
N ALA A 252 1.17 13.59 4.55
CA ALA A 252 1.21 13.21 5.96
C ALA A 252 0.99 14.42 6.88
N ALA A 253 1.65 15.56 6.60
CA ALA A 253 1.46 16.78 7.36
C ALA A 253 0.02 17.30 7.27
N GLN A 254 -0.58 17.29 6.08
CA GLN A 254 -1.99 17.66 5.91
C GLN A 254 -2.94 16.74 6.69
N ALA A 255 -2.70 15.43 6.65
CA ALA A 255 -3.50 14.46 7.39
C ALA A 255 -3.40 14.70 8.91
N ILE A 256 -2.18 14.86 9.44
CA ILE A 256 -1.96 15.17 10.86
C ILE A 256 -2.68 16.46 11.25
N SER A 257 -2.57 17.52 10.45
CA SER A 257 -3.25 18.79 10.73
C SER A 257 -4.77 18.63 10.84
N LYS A 258 -5.37 17.91 9.89
CA LYS A 258 -6.82 17.62 9.88
C LYS A 258 -7.24 16.78 11.09
N ILE A 259 -6.47 15.76 11.45
CA ILE A 259 -6.79 14.89 12.59
C ILE A 259 -6.60 15.64 13.93
N SER A 260 -5.54 16.45 14.06
CA SER A 260 -5.35 17.33 15.23
C SER A 260 -6.51 18.31 15.39
N THR A 261 -7.01 18.88 14.29
CA THR A 261 -8.22 19.72 14.30
C THR A 261 -9.43 18.94 14.82
N MET A 262 -9.61 17.68 14.39
CA MET A 262 -10.68 16.82 14.90
C MET A 262 -10.54 16.51 16.40
N ASN A 263 -9.32 16.55 16.95
CA ASN A 263 -9.02 16.39 18.38
C ASN A 263 -9.16 17.69 19.19
N GLY A 264 -9.38 18.84 18.54
CA GLY A 264 -9.35 20.14 19.19
C GLY A 264 -7.92 20.62 19.53
N ASP A 265 -6.88 19.95 19.02
CA ASP A 265 -5.48 20.34 19.19
C ASP A 265 -5.08 21.34 18.09
N THR A 266 -5.42 22.60 18.32
CA THR A 266 -5.17 23.68 17.35
C THR A 266 -3.68 24.00 17.20
N ALA A 267 -2.86 23.72 18.20
CA ALA A 267 -1.43 23.99 18.17
C ALA A 267 -0.71 23.05 17.20
N THR A 268 -0.90 21.74 17.37
CA THR A 268 -0.35 20.75 16.43
C THR A 268 -0.98 20.88 15.05
N ALA A 269 -2.28 21.20 14.97
CA ALA A 269 -2.92 21.46 13.67
C ALA A 269 -2.21 22.58 12.90
N SER A 270 -1.92 23.71 13.57
CA SER A 270 -1.24 24.86 12.96
C SER A 270 0.23 24.55 12.62
N GLU A 271 0.93 23.80 13.47
CA GLU A 271 2.31 23.37 13.21
C GLU A 271 2.41 22.57 11.91
N TYR A 272 1.57 21.54 11.76
CA TYR A 272 1.63 20.66 10.59
C TYR A 272 1.03 21.30 9.34
N ASP A 273 0.08 22.22 9.48
CA ASP A 273 -0.36 23.05 8.35
C ASP A 273 0.80 23.93 7.84
N GLY A 274 1.57 24.53 8.75
CA GLY A 274 2.79 25.27 8.41
C GLY A 274 3.84 24.41 7.70
N LYS A 275 4.09 23.18 8.19
CA LYS A 275 4.99 22.21 7.55
C LYS A 275 4.51 21.84 6.14
N ALA A 276 3.22 21.58 5.97
CA ALA A 276 2.65 21.28 4.65
C ALA A 276 2.80 22.48 3.69
N ALA A 277 2.51 23.70 4.15
CA ALA A 277 2.68 24.92 3.35
C ALA A 277 4.15 25.13 2.93
N GLN A 278 5.10 24.91 3.86
CA GLN A 278 6.54 25.00 3.59
C GLN A 278 6.99 23.98 2.55
N LEU A 279 6.62 22.70 2.71
CA LEU A 279 6.96 21.64 1.77
C LEU A 279 6.37 21.89 0.38
N LYS A 280 5.11 22.35 0.31
CA LYS A 280 4.50 22.74 -0.97
C LYS A 280 5.31 23.81 -1.69
N ALA A 281 5.69 24.88 -0.98
CA ALA A 281 6.50 25.94 -1.55
C ALA A 281 7.89 25.43 -1.97
N ALA A 282 8.54 24.62 -1.14
CA ALA A 282 9.86 24.04 -1.40
C ALA A 282 9.87 23.14 -2.65
N VAL A 283 8.88 22.24 -2.79
CA VAL A 283 8.73 21.38 -3.99
C VAL A 283 8.55 22.24 -5.24
N GLN A 284 7.68 23.25 -5.18
CA GLN A 284 7.38 24.16 -6.28
C GLN A 284 8.56 25.04 -6.69
N ASN A 285 9.41 25.45 -5.75
CA ASN A 285 10.53 26.34 -6.01
C ASN A 285 11.80 25.59 -6.42
N SER A 286 12.08 24.46 -5.76
CA SER A 286 13.37 23.77 -5.84
C SER A 286 13.32 22.46 -6.62
N LEU A 287 12.15 21.86 -6.85
CA LEU A 287 12.03 20.65 -7.69
C LEU A 287 11.41 20.93 -9.06
N TRP A 288 10.66 22.03 -9.23
CA TRP A 288 10.20 22.45 -10.55
C TRP A 288 11.35 22.97 -11.41
N ASP A 289 11.46 22.42 -12.61
CA ASP A 289 12.38 22.90 -13.62
C ASP A 289 11.64 23.74 -14.68
N PRO A 290 11.86 25.06 -14.74
CA PRO A 290 11.13 25.93 -15.66
C PRO A 290 11.50 25.66 -17.13
N GLN A 291 12.71 25.17 -17.39
CA GLN A 291 13.16 24.84 -18.73
C GLN A 291 12.41 23.60 -19.26
N ARG A 292 12.38 22.53 -18.47
CA ARG A 292 11.68 21.29 -18.87
C ARG A 292 10.19 21.30 -18.56
N ASN A 293 9.69 22.29 -17.81
CA ASN A 293 8.33 22.38 -17.30
C ASN A 293 7.90 21.08 -16.59
N PHE A 294 8.72 20.61 -15.65
CA PHE A 294 8.50 19.34 -14.97
C PHE A 294 9.11 19.31 -13.57
N PHE A 295 8.57 18.48 -12.67
CA PHE A 295 9.18 18.23 -11.36
C PHE A 295 10.29 17.19 -11.48
N MET A 296 11.48 17.56 -11.06
CA MET A 296 12.71 16.81 -11.25
C MET A 296 13.39 16.58 -9.90
N GLN A 297 14.04 15.43 -9.75
CA GLN A 297 14.93 15.20 -8.61
C GLN A 297 16.14 16.15 -8.63
N VAL A 298 16.61 16.53 -7.44
CA VAL A 298 17.91 17.19 -7.24
C VAL A 298 18.78 16.30 -6.36
N TYR A 299 20.00 15.98 -6.78
CA TYR A 299 20.95 15.22 -5.96
C TYR A 299 21.32 16.03 -4.71
N ASN A 300 21.33 15.42 -3.53
CA ASN A 300 21.72 16.13 -2.30
C ASN A 300 23.26 16.19 -2.16
N THR A 301 23.74 16.59 -0.98
CA THR A 301 25.18 16.77 -0.71
C THR A 301 25.93 15.46 -0.39
N ASP A 302 25.24 14.32 -0.39
CA ASP A 302 25.81 13.00 -0.06
C ASP A 302 27.01 12.67 -0.97
N ASN A 303 28.05 12.08 -0.39
CA ASN A 303 29.29 11.75 -1.09
C ASN A 303 29.10 10.71 -2.20
N THR A 304 28.07 9.88 -2.13
CA THR A 304 27.71 8.92 -3.19
C THR A 304 27.31 9.58 -4.51
N ASN A 305 26.91 10.85 -4.48
CA ASN A 305 26.55 11.63 -5.68
C ASN A 305 27.76 12.19 -6.45
N GLY A 306 28.99 12.09 -5.91
CA GLY A 306 30.20 12.53 -6.61
C GLY A 306 30.12 13.98 -7.12
N THR A 307 30.27 14.16 -8.44
CA THR A 307 30.22 15.47 -9.12
C THR A 307 28.81 16.00 -9.36
N LEU A 308 27.78 15.19 -9.11
CA LEU A 308 26.38 15.56 -9.36
C LEU A 308 25.70 16.18 -8.15
N LYS A 309 26.40 16.33 -7.03
CA LYS A 309 25.87 16.97 -5.84
C LYS A 309 25.21 18.31 -6.18
N GLN A 310 24.02 18.53 -5.65
CA GLN A 310 23.23 19.75 -5.82
C GLN A 310 22.76 20.00 -7.25
N THR A 311 23.05 19.14 -8.22
CA THR A 311 22.54 19.31 -9.59
C THR A 311 21.18 18.66 -9.73
N ARG A 312 20.38 19.19 -10.65
CA ARG A 312 19.14 18.55 -11.07
C ARG A 312 19.46 17.36 -11.99
N THR A 313 18.66 16.30 -11.92
CA THR A 313 18.68 15.18 -12.88
C THR A 313 18.48 15.68 -14.30
N THR A 314 18.85 14.89 -15.31
CA THR A 314 18.76 15.30 -16.72
C THR A 314 17.41 14.92 -17.31
N TRP A 315 16.98 13.68 -17.09
CA TRP A 315 15.78 13.13 -17.71
C TRP A 315 14.54 13.23 -16.82
N ARG A 316 13.38 13.47 -17.43
CA ARG A 316 12.09 13.41 -16.73
C ARG A 316 11.80 11.97 -16.34
N GLU A 317 11.53 11.77 -15.07
CA GLU A 317 11.04 10.50 -14.53
C GLU A 317 9.58 10.63 -14.15
N ALA A 318 8.81 9.56 -14.33
CA ALA A 318 7.37 9.52 -14.04
C ALA A 318 7.02 9.92 -12.60
N MET A 319 7.98 9.81 -11.67
CA MET A 319 7.86 10.27 -10.28
C MET A 319 7.56 11.78 -10.16
N GLY A 320 7.86 12.58 -11.19
CA GLY A 320 7.49 13.99 -11.24
C GLY A 320 5.98 14.24 -11.21
N TYR A 321 5.16 13.21 -11.48
CA TYR A 321 3.70 13.28 -11.32
C TYR A 321 3.21 13.00 -9.89
N ALA A 322 4.06 12.44 -9.01
CA ALA A 322 3.70 12.09 -7.63
C ALA A 322 3.02 13.24 -6.85
N PRO A 323 3.45 14.51 -6.96
CA PRO A 323 2.82 15.63 -6.23
C PRO A 323 1.30 15.77 -6.46
N TRP A 324 0.79 15.49 -7.66
CA TRP A 324 -0.65 15.61 -7.95
C TRP A 324 -1.49 14.51 -7.31
N ALA A 325 -0.92 13.32 -7.02
CA ALA A 325 -1.62 12.27 -6.29
C ALA A 325 -2.08 12.73 -4.88
N PHE A 326 -1.47 13.81 -4.36
CA PHE A 326 -1.77 14.40 -3.06
C PHE A 326 -2.29 15.85 -3.15
N ASN A 327 -2.66 16.33 -4.34
CA ASN A 327 -3.11 17.72 -4.56
C ASN A 327 -2.09 18.79 -4.10
N LEU A 328 -0.79 18.51 -4.23
CA LEU A 328 0.27 19.43 -3.78
C LEU A 328 0.42 20.64 -4.71
N PRO A 329 0.67 20.50 -6.04
CA PRO A 329 1.05 21.63 -6.87
C PRO A 329 -0.08 22.64 -7.05
N ASP A 330 0.26 23.90 -7.30
CA ASP A 330 -0.67 24.90 -7.82
C ASP A 330 -0.99 24.67 -9.30
N ALA A 331 -2.12 25.23 -9.77
CA ALA A 331 -2.64 24.97 -11.11
C ALA A 331 -1.69 25.35 -12.26
N GLN A 332 -0.79 26.31 -12.05
CA GLN A 332 0.18 26.76 -13.06
C GLN A 332 1.17 25.65 -13.49
N TYR A 333 1.40 24.64 -12.64
CA TYR A 333 2.30 23.53 -12.94
C TYR A 333 1.65 22.46 -13.83
N SER A 334 0.35 22.58 -14.14
CA SER A 334 -0.39 21.58 -14.92
C SER A 334 0.15 21.37 -16.34
N SER A 335 1.00 22.26 -16.83
CA SER A 335 1.68 22.12 -18.13
C SER A 335 2.55 20.86 -18.24
N ALA A 336 2.97 20.27 -17.12
CA ALA A 336 3.70 19.01 -17.08
C ALA A 336 2.90 17.81 -17.65
N TRP A 337 1.56 17.88 -17.58
CA TRP A 337 0.69 16.78 -18.04
C TRP A 337 0.72 16.57 -19.55
N LYS A 338 1.15 17.56 -20.34
CA LYS A 338 1.30 17.43 -21.80
C LYS A 338 2.31 16.33 -22.20
N TYR A 339 3.24 15.98 -21.31
CA TYR A 339 4.23 14.95 -21.56
C TYR A 339 3.71 13.53 -21.31
N LEU A 340 2.61 13.37 -20.58
CA LEU A 340 2.04 12.04 -20.32
C LEU A 340 1.52 11.41 -21.62
N THR A 341 0.95 12.24 -22.49
CA THR A 341 0.34 11.81 -23.76
C THR A 341 1.29 11.97 -24.95
N ASP A 342 2.55 12.32 -24.71
CA ASP A 342 3.60 12.46 -25.74
C ASP A 342 4.37 11.14 -25.89
N ALA A 343 4.36 10.57 -27.09
CA ALA A 343 5.03 9.30 -27.45
C ALA A 343 6.56 9.38 -27.35
N LYS A 344 7.14 10.58 -27.27
CA LYS A 344 8.57 10.80 -27.03
C LYS A 344 8.93 10.83 -25.55
N ARG A 345 7.93 11.03 -24.69
CA ARG A 345 8.13 11.17 -23.24
C ARG A 345 7.62 9.93 -22.55
N PHE A 346 6.40 9.93 -22.04
CA PHE A 346 5.90 8.82 -21.22
C PHE A 346 4.87 7.94 -21.93
N LYS A 347 4.26 8.40 -23.03
CA LYS A 347 3.18 7.64 -23.67
C LYS A 347 3.72 6.34 -24.27
N ALA A 348 3.14 5.24 -23.81
CA ALA A 348 3.24 3.94 -24.45
C ALA A 348 1.87 3.22 -24.42
N PRO A 349 1.63 2.23 -25.30
CA PRO A 349 0.35 1.53 -25.39
C PRO A 349 -0.08 0.79 -24.12
N PHE A 350 0.86 0.26 -23.33
CA PHE A 350 0.58 -0.57 -22.15
C PHE A 350 1.03 0.12 -20.86
N GLY A 351 0.58 1.37 -20.70
CA GLY A 351 0.92 2.21 -19.54
C GLY A 351 2.15 3.10 -19.77
N PRO A 352 2.32 4.13 -18.93
CA PRO A 352 3.41 5.08 -19.08
C PRO A 352 4.74 4.44 -18.72
N THR A 353 5.81 4.86 -19.39
CA THR A 353 7.18 4.50 -19.04
C THR A 353 7.61 5.21 -17.76
N THR A 354 8.48 4.59 -16.94
CA THR A 354 8.99 5.25 -15.72
C THR A 354 10.02 6.35 -16.00
N LEU A 355 10.65 6.33 -17.18
CA LEU A 355 11.61 7.33 -17.67
C LEU A 355 11.15 7.86 -19.03
N GLU A 356 11.41 9.14 -19.34
CA GLU A 356 11.09 9.67 -20.67
C GLU A 356 11.86 8.93 -21.77
N ARG A 357 11.19 8.56 -22.87
CA ARG A 357 11.77 7.71 -23.93
C ARG A 357 12.92 8.37 -24.67
N VAL A 358 12.85 9.68 -24.92
CA VAL A 358 13.94 10.50 -25.45
C VAL A 358 14.01 11.84 -24.72
N HIS A 359 15.20 12.45 -24.68
CA HIS A 359 15.42 13.80 -24.15
C HIS A 359 15.89 14.75 -25.22
N ASP A 360 15.48 16.01 -25.13
CA ASP A 360 15.85 17.07 -26.07
C ASP A 360 17.04 17.85 -25.52
N PHE A 361 18.15 17.85 -26.26
CA PHE A 361 19.30 18.71 -26.02
C PHE A 361 19.26 19.87 -27.01
N GLU A 362 18.90 21.04 -26.52
CA GLU A 362 18.70 22.24 -27.34
C GLU A 362 20.04 22.81 -27.85
N ALA A 363 20.12 23.17 -29.13
CA ALA A 363 21.37 23.62 -29.73
C ALA A 363 21.86 24.95 -29.14
N GLU A 364 20.96 25.83 -28.74
CA GLU A 364 21.30 27.11 -28.11
C GLU A 364 21.81 26.97 -26.67
N GLN A 365 21.72 25.77 -26.09
CA GLN A 365 22.28 25.44 -24.78
C GLN A 365 23.60 24.68 -24.89
N ALA A 366 23.98 24.28 -26.11
CA ALA A 366 25.23 23.63 -26.41
C ALA A 366 26.40 24.65 -26.43
N THR A 367 27.63 24.14 -26.46
CA THR A 367 28.80 25.01 -26.67
C THR A 367 28.90 25.36 -28.16
N VAL A 368 28.70 26.63 -28.49
CA VAL A 368 28.72 27.17 -29.86
C VAL A 368 30.07 27.86 -30.13
N VAL A 369 30.72 27.49 -31.24
CA VAL A 369 31.98 28.07 -31.71
C VAL A 369 31.81 28.50 -33.16
N HIS A 370 32.10 29.78 -33.46
CA HIS A 370 32.02 30.37 -34.80
C HIS A 370 30.74 30.02 -35.58
N ALA A 371 29.60 30.10 -34.88
CA ALA A 371 28.23 29.93 -35.39
C ALA A 371 27.31 30.84 -34.54
N ASN A 372 26.06 31.05 -34.95
CA ASN A 372 25.18 32.04 -34.33
C ASN A 372 23.84 31.45 -33.89
N THR A 373 23.35 31.91 -32.73
CA THR A 373 22.02 31.59 -32.23
C THR A 373 20.99 32.56 -32.83
N HIS A 374 19.88 32.03 -33.31
CA HIS A 374 18.80 32.78 -33.94
C HIS A 374 17.45 32.42 -33.34
N ASP A 375 16.50 33.36 -33.34
CA ASP A 375 15.13 33.11 -32.90
C ASP A 375 14.31 32.43 -34.00
N SER A 376 13.47 31.47 -33.63
CA SER A 376 12.46 30.87 -34.51
C SER A 376 11.27 30.37 -33.72
N SER A 377 10.06 30.73 -34.14
CA SER A 377 8.81 30.22 -33.54
C SER A 377 8.58 28.73 -33.80
N THR A 378 9.35 28.11 -34.69
CA THR A 378 9.24 26.68 -35.02
C THR A 378 10.34 25.83 -34.40
N ALA A 379 11.34 26.47 -33.79
CA ALA A 379 12.39 25.78 -33.03
C ALA A 379 11.84 25.28 -31.68
N SER A 380 12.33 24.14 -31.19
CA SER A 380 11.79 23.43 -30.03
C SER A 380 11.77 24.25 -28.75
N ASN A 381 12.74 25.14 -28.58
CA ASN A 381 12.83 26.07 -27.46
C ASN A 381 12.94 27.53 -27.94
N GLY A 382 12.33 27.83 -29.10
CA GLY A 382 12.23 29.17 -29.65
C GLY A 382 13.51 29.72 -30.29
N LYS A 383 14.61 28.96 -30.26
CA LYS A 383 15.92 29.32 -30.81
C LYS A 383 16.59 28.13 -31.46
N TYR A 384 17.50 28.41 -32.39
CA TYR A 384 18.32 27.42 -33.07
C TYR A 384 19.73 27.96 -33.30
N VAL A 385 20.68 27.09 -33.68
CA VAL A 385 22.04 27.49 -34.06
C VAL A 385 22.22 27.34 -35.57
N GLY A 386 22.49 28.45 -36.25
CA GLY A 386 22.76 28.52 -37.67
C GLY A 386 24.15 29.05 -37.99
N GLN A 387 24.44 29.22 -39.28
CA GLN A 387 25.73 29.68 -39.80
C GLN A 387 26.90 28.80 -39.34
N ILE A 388 26.67 27.48 -39.29
CA ILE A 388 27.71 26.46 -39.05
C ILE A 388 28.45 26.26 -40.39
N ASP A 389 29.07 27.33 -40.89
CA ASP A 389 29.45 27.49 -42.29
C ASP A 389 30.97 27.39 -42.52
N PHE A 390 31.77 27.62 -41.48
CA PHE A 390 33.23 27.64 -41.55
C PHE A 390 33.84 26.31 -41.07
N ASP A 391 35.05 26.01 -41.51
CA ASP A 391 35.75 24.76 -41.12
C ASP A 391 35.97 24.64 -39.60
N ASP A 392 36.02 25.77 -38.88
CA ASP A 392 36.12 25.86 -37.43
C ASP A 392 34.77 26.10 -36.71
N SER A 393 33.65 26.22 -37.45
CA SER A 393 32.31 26.27 -36.87
C SER A 393 31.95 24.97 -36.17
N ALA A 394 31.39 25.07 -34.97
CA ALA A 394 30.93 23.90 -34.22
C ALA A 394 29.80 24.15 -33.24
N VAL A 395 28.99 23.11 -33.02
CA VAL A 395 28.01 23.00 -31.93
C VAL A 395 28.31 21.72 -31.16
N THR A 396 28.63 21.83 -29.87
CA THR A 396 29.06 20.69 -29.05
C THR A 396 28.06 20.40 -27.94
N PHE A 397 27.41 19.25 -28.04
CA PHE A 397 26.52 18.72 -27.01
C PHE A 397 27.29 17.83 -26.05
N THR A 398 26.82 17.73 -24.80
CA THR A 398 27.28 16.72 -23.83
C THR A 398 26.13 15.76 -23.58
N VAL A 399 26.33 14.47 -23.83
CA VAL A 399 25.34 13.41 -23.61
C VAL A 399 25.98 12.31 -22.77
N ASP A 400 25.35 11.94 -21.67
CA ASP A 400 25.82 10.86 -20.82
C ASP A 400 25.29 9.51 -21.33
N ALA A 401 26.12 8.46 -21.23
CA ALA A 401 25.75 7.10 -21.60
C ALA A 401 26.06 6.08 -20.49
N PRO A 402 25.20 5.06 -20.28
CA PRO A 402 25.39 4.06 -19.23
C PRO A 402 26.59 3.14 -19.50
N GLY A 403 26.88 2.85 -20.76
CA GLY A 403 27.90 1.89 -21.16
C GLY A 403 28.67 2.33 -22.40
N ASN A 404 29.80 1.69 -22.63
CA ASN A 404 30.40 1.70 -23.97
C ASN A 404 29.43 1.03 -24.95
N GLY A 405 29.05 1.73 -26.01
CA GLY A 405 28.03 1.25 -26.93
C GLY A 405 27.78 2.20 -28.07
N THR A 406 26.82 1.86 -28.92
CA THR A 406 26.35 2.75 -29.98
C THR A 406 24.89 3.09 -29.72
N TYR A 407 24.58 4.38 -29.69
CA TYR A 407 23.28 4.87 -29.27
C TYR A 407 22.63 5.70 -30.38
N PRO A 408 21.30 5.61 -30.54
CA PRO A 408 20.57 6.43 -31.49
C PRO A 408 20.56 7.90 -31.02
N VAL A 409 20.98 8.80 -31.91
CA VAL A 409 20.87 10.25 -31.74
C VAL A 409 20.11 10.81 -32.93
N THR A 410 18.97 11.45 -32.67
CA THR A 410 18.15 12.09 -33.70
C THR A 410 18.48 13.56 -33.78
N VAL A 411 18.80 14.06 -34.97
CA VAL A 411 19.20 15.44 -35.22
C VAL A 411 18.06 16.17 -35.91
N HIS A 412 17.56 17.25 -35.30
CA HIS A 412 16.54 18.13 -35.89
C HIS A 412 17.23 19.30 -36.60
N TYR A 413 16.92 19.47 -37.88
CA TYR A 413 17.73 20.31 -38.76
C TYR A 413 16.87 21.14 -39.73
N ALA A 414 17.48 22.22 -40.24
CA ALA A 414 17.02 22.92 -41.42
C ALA A 414 18.09 22.84 -42.52
N ASN A 415 17.67 22.52 -43.75
CA ASN A 415 18.53 22.56 -44.94
C ASN A 415 17.75 23.23 -46.08
N ALA A 416 17.90 24.54 -46.23
CA ALA A 416 17.22 25.29 -47.30
C ALA A 416 17.99 25.27 -48.63
N THR A 417 19.05 24.47 -48.74
CA THR A 417 19.76 24.29 -50.01
C THR A 417 19.00 23.33 -50.93
N SER A 418 19.39 23.30 -52.21
CA SER A 418 18.85 22.38 -53.21
C SER A 418 19.51 21.00 -53.20
N ALA A 419 20.50 20.77 -52.34
CA ALA A 419 21.28 19.54 -52.28
C ALA A 419 21.35 18.98 -50.85
N THR A 420 21.77 17.73 -50.72
CA THR A 420 22.03 17.13 -49.41
C THR A 420 23.20 17.84 -48.75
N SER A 421 23.00 18.32 -47.53
CA SER A 421 24.05 18.90 -46.67
C SER A 421 24.48 17.88 -45.62
N THR A 422 25.66 18.04 -45.03
CA THR A 422 26.16 17.15 -43.99
C THR A 422 26.87 17.91 -42.86
N HIS A 423 26.83 17.33 -41.66
CA HIS A 423 27.75 17.64 -40.57
C HIS A 423 28.61 16.43 -40.27
N LYS A 424 29.81 16.68 -39.75
CA LYS A 424 30.65 15.66 -39.12
C LYS A 424 30.44 15.75 -37.61
N VAL A 425 30.16 14.63 -36.96
CA VAL A 425 30.06 14.55 -35.50
C VAL A 425 31.34 13.91 -34.97
N VAL A 426 32.18 14.74 -34.37
CA VAL A 426 33.40 14.32 -33.67
C VAL A 426 33.00 13.91 -32.26
N VAL A 427 33.08 12.62 -31.96
CA VAL A 427 32.68 12.08 -30.66
C VAL A 427 33.89 11.95 -29.75
N ASN A 428 33.84 12.56 -28.56
CA ASN A 428 34.95 12.52 -27.57
C ASN A 428 36.32 12.95 -28.12
N GLY A 429 36.32 13.81 -29.14
CA GLY A 429 37.56 14.27 -29.79
C GLY A 429 38.14 13.30 -30.83
N ASP A 430 37.48 12.18 -31.17
CA ASP A 430 37.90 11.30 -32.25
C ASP A 430 37.67 11.96 -33.62
N THR A 431 38.68 12.65 -34.11
CA THR A 431 38.69 13.28 -35.44
C THR A 431 39.05 12.32 -36.56
N ALA A 432 39.54 11.10 -36.23
CA ALA A 432 39.90 10.10 -37.22
C ALA A 432 38.65 9.38 -37.76
N ASN A 433 37.62 9.19 -36.91
CA ASN A 433 36.40 8.47 -37.26
C ASN A 433 35.11 9.27 -36.98
N PRO A 434 34.89 10.45 -37.60
CA PRO A 434 33.68 11.22 -37.37
C PRO A 434 32.43 10.53 -37.94
N VAL A 435 31.32 10.58 -37.19
CA VAL A 435 30.02 10.13 -37.69
C VAL A 435 29.49 11.17 -38.69
N THR A 436 29.14 10.76 -39.90
CA THR A 436 28.56 11.67 -40.90
C THR A 436 27.04 11.70 -40.76
N VAL A 437 26.49 12.89 -40.53
CA VAL A 437 25.04 13.12 -40.48
C VAL A 437 24.63 13.78 -41.79
N SER A 438 23.66 13.19 -42.50
CA SER A 438 23.20 13.65 -43.80
C SER A 438 21.79 14.24 -43.72
N TYR A 439 21.64 15.43 -44.28
CA TYR A 439 20.43 16.24 -44.23
C TYR A 439 19.85 16.39 -45.63
N ALA A 440 18.71 15.74 -45.88
CA ALA A 440 18.02 15.86 -47.16
C ALA A 440 17.67 17.33 -47.46
N ALA A 441 17.77 17.71 -48.74
CA ALA A 441 17.45 19.05 -49.23
C ALA A 441 15.98 19.42 -48.97
N GLY A 442 15.73 20.73 -48.91
CA GLY A 442 14.39 21.31 -48.91
C GLY A 442 13.87 21.75 -47.55
N GLY A 443 13.08 22.81 -47.57
CA GLY A 443 12.64 23.58 -46.40
C GLY A 443 13.08 25.03 -46.52
N SER A 444 12.96 25.77 -45.43
CA SER A 444 13.44 27.16 -45.30
C SER A 444 14.38 27.26 -44.10
N TRP A 445 15.33 28.20 -44.13
CA TRP A 445 16.20 28.46 -42.98
C TRP A 445 15.38 28.89 -41.78
N GLY A 446 15.82 28.48 -40.59
CA GLY A 446 15.10 28.70 -39.34
C GLY A 446 13.68 28.12 -39.29
N GLN A 447 13.32 27.16 -40.14
CA GLN A 447 12.03 26.44 -40.08
C GLN A 447 12.24 24.97 -39.76
N PHE A 448 11.76 24.53 -38.60
CA PHE A 448 11.95 23.16 -38.10
C PHE A 448 10.63 22.42 -38.00
N SER A 449 10.70 21.09 -38.14
CA SER A 449 9.57 20.20 -37.92
C SER A 449 10.05 18.81 -37.55
N GLU A 450 9.17 18.01 -36.98
CA GLU A 450 9.49 16.63 -36.62
C GLU A 450 9.88 15.76 -37.82
N SER A 451 9.29 16.03 -38.98
CA SER A 451 9.62 15.36 -40.25
C SER A 451 11.00 15.73 -40.80
N LYS A 452 11.63 16.79 -40.29
CA LYS A 452 12.96 17.25 -40.66
C LYS A 452 13.96 16.83 -39.59
N SER A 453 14.11 15.51 -39.48
CA SER A 453 15.02 14.88 -38.54
C SER A 453 15.74 13.69 -39.18
N VAL A 454 16.88 13.32 -38.62
CA VAL A 454 17.65 12.12 -39.03
C VAL A 454 18.25 11.45 -37.80
N THR A 455 18.05 10.15 -37.66
CA THR A 455 18.66 9.35 -36.59
C THR A 455 19.95 8.73 -37.07
N VAL A 456 21.03 8.94 -36.31
CA VAL A 456 22.33 8.32 -36.55
C VAL A 456 22.76 7.51 -35.33
N GLN A 457 23.58 6.50 -35.57
CA GLN A 457 24.16 5.64 -34.54
C GLN A 457 25.49 6.23 -34.09
N VAL A 458 25.59 6.64 -32.84
CA VAL A 458 26.75 7.38 -32.29
C VAL A 458 27.49 6.51 -31.28
N PRO A 459 28.80 6.23 -31.49
CA PRO A 459 29.59 5.46 -30.54
C PRO A 459 29.90 6.30 -29.31
N MET A 460 29.45 5.87 -28.14
CA MET A 460 29.65 6.56 -26.86
C MET A 460 30.40 5.66 -25.88
N LYS A 461 31.19 6.27 -25.00
CA LYS A 461 31.79 5.62 -23.82
C LYS A 461 30.90 5.82 -22.60
N THR A 462 31.08 5.02 -21.56
CA THR A 462 30.42 5.23 -20.27
C THR A 462 30.68 6.64 -19.73
N GLY A 463 29.64 7.27 -19.16
CA GLY A 463 29.67 8.62 -18.62
C GLY A 463 29.51 9.70 -19.69
N ALA A 464 30.11 10.86 -19.46
CA ALA A 464 29.94 12.02 -20.33
C ALA A 464 30.63 11.86 -21.70
N ASN A 465 29.87 12.13 -22.76
CA ASN A 465 30.33 12.15 -24.14
C ASN A 465 30.15 13.52 -24.77
N THR A 466 31.17 14.02 -25.46
CA THR A 466 31.02 15.23 -26.28
C THR A 466 30.66 14.84 -27.72
N LEU A 467 29.58 15.42 -28.24
CA LEU A 467 29.13 15.28 -29.61
C LEU A 467 29.31 16.62 -30.32
N LYS A 468 30.46 16.79 -30.97
CA LYS A 468 30.82 18.04 -31.64
C LYS A 468 30.42 17.98 -33.11
N PHE A 469 29.32 18.64 -33.46
CA PHE A 469 28.90 18.86 -34.84
C PHE A 469 29.77 19.92 -35.48
N THR A 470 30.52 19.57 -36.52
CA THR A 470 31.32 20.48 -37.32
C THR A 470 30.87 20.49 -38.77
N LYS A 471 31.31 21.51 -39.50
CA LYS A 471 31.05 21.69 -40.92
C LYS A 471 31.38 20.42 -41.74
N GLY A 472 30.40 19.94 -42.50
CA GLY A 472 30.58 18.94 -43.56
C GLY A 472 30.45 19.57 -44.94
N THR A 473 29.63 18.98 -45.81
CA THR A 473 29.29 19.49 -47.15
C THR A 473 28.01 20.31 -47.13
N GLY A 474 27.88 21.34 -47.99
CA GLY A 474 26.66 22.18 -48.00
C GLY A 474 26.45 22.95 -46.70
N PHE A 475 25.22 23.41 -46.43
CA PHE A 475 24.88 24.19 -45.24
C PHE A 475 23.70 23.54 -44.52
N ALA A 476 23.72 23.51 -43.19
CA ALA A 476 22.62 23.03 -42.36
C ALA A 476 22.62 23.76 -41.02
N GLU A 477 21.44 23.97 -40.45
CA GLU A 477 21.23 24.60 -39.14
C GLU A 477 20.66 23.56 -38.17
N LEU A 478 20.96 23.70 -36.88
CA LEU A 478 20.58 22.77 -35.84
C LEU A 478 19.59 23.40 -34.87
N ASP A 479 18.46 22.72 -34.66
CA ASP A 479 17.47 23.06 -33.63
C ASP A 479 17.83 22.37 -32.31
N ARG A 480 17.81 21.05 -32.32
CA ARG A 480 18.17 20.20 -31.18
C ARG A 480 18.66 18.84 -31.64
N ILE A 481 19.26 18.09 -30.72
CA ILE A 481 19.37 16.63 -30.84
C ILE A 481 18.45 15.97 -29.81
N THR A 482 17.96 14.75 -30.09
CA THR A 482 17.26 13.94 -29.11
C THR A 482 17.95 12.60 -28.89
N ALA A 483 18.13 12.22 -27.62
CA ALA A 483 18.69 10.94 -27.21
C ALA A 483 18.23 10.58 -25.79
N ASN A 484 18.10 9.30 -25.48
CA ASN A 484 18.14 8.82 -24.09
C ASN A 484 18.87 7.47 -24.03
N PRO A 485 20.20 7.50 -23.84
CA PRO A 485 21.01 6.29 -23.68
C PRO A 485 20.64 5.44 -22.46
N TYR A 486 19.92 5.99 -21.49
CA TYR A 486 19.53 5.32 -20.24
C TYR A 486 18.15 4.68 -20.30
N PHE A 487 17.37 4.92 -21.36
CA PHE A 487 16.07 4.26 -21.55
C PHE A 487 16.28 2.79 -21.93
N ASN A 488 15.77 1.89 -21.08
CA ASN A 488 15.73 0.45 -21.32
C ASN A 488 17.09 -0.16 -21.78
N TYR A 489 18.21 0.23 -21.16
CA TYR A 489 19.55 -0.18 -21.60
C TYR A 489 19.97 -1.51 -20.95
N GLU A 490 19.71 -2.62 -21.63
CA GLU A 490 19.86 -4.02 -21.17
C GLU A 490 21.31 -4.52 -20.97
N ALA A 491 22.27 -3.63 -20.72
CA ALA A 491 23.64 -3.99 -20.34
C ALA A 491 24.14 -3.15 -19.15
N ILE A 492 23.65 -3.47 -17.95
CA ILE A 492 24.30 -3.01 -16.71
C ILE A 492 25.71 -3.63 -16.64
N PRO A 493 26.76 -2.83 -16.37
CA PRO A 493 28.10 -3.35 -16.15
C PRO A 493 28.11 -4.47 -15.11
N ALA A 494 28.85 -5.56 -15.33
CA ALA A 494 28.80 -6.75 -14.47
C ALA A 494 29.09 -6.43 -12.99
N GLU A 495 29.93 -5.42 -12.73
CA GLU A 495 30.27 -4.89 -11.41
C GLU A 495 29.16 -4.08 -10.72
N GLN A 496 28.16 -3.62 -11.47
CA GLN A 496 26.99 -2.87 -10.96
C GLN A 496 25.74 -3.76 -10.81
N LYS A 497 25.84 -5.04 -11.21
CA LYS A 497 24.80 -6.03 -10.96
C LYS A 497 24.91 -6.50 -9.52
N ARG A 498 23.82 -6.43 -8.77
CA ARG A 498 23.78 -6.96 -7.40
C ARG A 498 23.52 -8.47 -7.38
N ASP A 499 22.83 -8.96 -8.41
CA ASP A 499 22.35 -10.34 -8.57
C ASP A 499 22.60 -10.80 -10.03
N ASP A 500 22.53 -12.11 -10.30
CA ASP A 500 22.67 -12.74 -11.64
C ASP A 500 21.49 -12.43 -12.61
N ALA A 501 20.52 -11.63 -12.14
CA ALA A 501 19.13 -11.67 -12.59
C ALA A 501 18.65 -10.60 -13.57
N ASN A 502 19.42 -9.52 -13.78
CA ASN A 502 19.01 -8.40 -14.65
C ASN A 502 17.61 -7.81 -14.32
N CYS A 503 17.17 -7.88 -13.07
CA CYS A 503 16.01 -7.21 -12.45
C CYS A 503 16.53 -6.13 -11.47
N CYS A 504 15.76 -5.14 -11.00
CA CYS A 504 14.37 -4.80 -11.32
C CYS A 504 14.31 -3.32 -11.72
N HIS A 505 14.37 -3.04 -13.02
CA HIS A 505 14.80 -1.71 -13.48
C HIS A 505 13.66 -0.70 -13.58
N TRP A 506 13.91 0.51 -13.07
CA TRP A 506 12.97 1.64 -13.10
C TRP A 506 13.35 2.74 -14.12
N ASN A 507 14.25 2.46 -15.05
CA ASN A 507 14.72 3.39 -16.09
C ASN A 507 13.98 3.28 -17.44
N GLY A 508 12.71 2.89 -17.46
CA GLY A 508 11.96 2.80 -18.72
C GLY A 508 10.70 1.93 -18.69
N PRO A 509 10.72 0.71 -18.12
CA PRO A 509 9.54 -0.16 -18.09
C PRO A 509 8.29 0.52 -17.53
N SER A 510 7.11 0.02 -17.89
CA SER A 510 5.88 0.43 -17.22
C SER A 510 5.73 -0.35 -15.92
N TRP A 511 5.52 0.37 -14.82
CA TRP A 511 5.35 -0.21 -13.48
C TRP A 511 3.93 0.08 -12.98
N PRO A 512 3.11 -0.93 -12.66
CA PRO A 512 1.78 -0.76 -12.09
C PRO A 512 1.75 0.18 -10.87
N TYR A 513 2.79 0.15 -10.02
CA TYR A 513 2.97 1.08 -8.90
C TYR A 513 2.93 2.55 -9.35
N GLN A 514 3.72 2.89 -10.38
CA GLN A 514 3.85 4.26 -10.88
C GLN A 514 2.64 4.66 -11.72
N THR A 515 2.10 3.72 -12.50
CA THR A 515 0.85 3.89 -13.25
C THR A 515 -0.31 4.26 -12.32
N SER A 516 -0.41 3.60 -11.16
CA SER A 516 -1.42 3.92 -10.14
C SER A 516 -1.26 5.33 -9.58
N GLN A 517 -0.01 5.74 -9.31
CA GLN A 517 0.29 7.08 -8.82
C GLN A 517 -0.12 8.17 -9.84
N ILE A 518 0.21 7.95 -11.11
CA ILE A 518 -0.11 8.88 -12.19
C ILE A 518 -1.63 8.95 -12.41
N LEU A 519 -2.33 7.82 -12.46
CA LEU A 519 -3.79 7.79 -12.60
C LEU A 519 -4.49 8.49 -11.42
N THR A 520 -3.99 8.31 -10.20
CA THR A 520 -4.48 9.05 -9.01
C THR A 520 -4.29 10.56 -9.18
N GLY A 521 -3.09 10.99 -9.59
CA GLY A 521 -2.78 12.39 -9.84
C GLY A 521 -3.59 13.00 -10.98
N LEU A 522 -3.83 12.23 -12.05
CA LEU A 522 -4.62 12.64 -13.20
C LEU A 522 -6.10 12.78 -12.84
N ALA A 523 -6.63 11.86 -12.04
CA ALA A 523 -7.99 11.96 -11.51
C ALA A 523 -8.15 13.22 -10.66
N ASN A 524 -7.22 13.47 -9.72
CA ASN A 524 -7.21 14.69 -8.90
C ASN A 524 -7.13 15.96 -9.77
N LEU A 525 -6.25 16.00 -10.77
CA LEU A 525 -6.17 17.14 -11.71
C LEU A 525 -7.52 17.40 -12.40
N LEU A 526 -8.16 16.36 -12.93
CA LEU A 526 -9.38 16.52 -13.71
C LEU A 526 -10.62 16.80 -12.84
N GLN A 527 -10.58 16.45 -11.56
CA GLN A 527 -11.71 16.57 -10.64
C GLN A 527 -11.59 17.79 -9.71
N ASP A 528 -10.39 18.14 -9.27
CA ASP A 528 -10.16 19.06 -8.15
C ASP A 528 -9.41 20.34 -8.56
N TYR A 529 -8.78 20.37 -9.75
CA TYR A 529 -8.09 21.56 -10.26
C TYR A 529 -8.96 22.38 -11.23
N PRO A 530 -8.64 23.67 -11.44
CA PRO A 530 -9.20 24.44 -12.55
C PRO A 530 -8.97 23.75 -13.89
N THR A 531 -9.93 23.91 -14.81
CA THR A 531 -9.84 23.35 -16.17
C THR A 531 -8.55 23.79 -16.87
N GLN A 532 -7.92 22.85 -17.58
CA GLN A 532 -6.67 23.02 -18.32
C GLN A 532 -6.76 22.31 -19.70
N SER A 533 -5.81 22.58 -20.60
CA SER A 533 -5.84 22.14 -22.01
C SER A 533 -4.79 21.09 -22.40
N PHE A 534 -4.02 20.57 -21.45
CA PHE A 534 -2.93 19.61 -21.64
C PHE A 534 -3.40 18.16 -21.65
N VAL A 535 -4.38 17.82 -20.82
CA VAL A 535 -5.02 16.48 -20.74
C VAL A 535 -6.50 16.61 -20.44
N THR A 536 -7.27 15.60 -20.80
CA THR A 536 -8.75 15.57 -20.77
C THR A 536 -9.26 14.34 -20.02
N LYS A 537 -10.59 14.28 -19.81
CA LYS A 537 -11.24 13.06 -19.30
C LYS A 537 -10.98 11.84 -20.18
N ALA A 538 -10.91 12.04 -21.51
CA ALA A 538 -10.63 10.97 -22.45
C ALA A 538 -9.21 10.40 -22.28
N ASP A 539 -8.25 11.22 -21.89
CA ASP A 539 -6.88 10.75 -21.62
C ASP A 539 -6.83 9.86 -20.37
N TYR A 540 -7.57 10.22 -19.30
CA TYR A 540 -7.73 9.36 -18.12
C TYR A 540 -8.40 8.03 -18.47
N GLN A 541 -9.50 8.08 -19.23
CA GLN A 541 -10.25 6.90 -19.67
C GLN A 541 -9.37 5.96 -20.49
N THR A 542 -8.63 6.52 -21.46
CA THR A 542 -7.70 5.76 -22.31
C THR A 542 -6.62 5.10 -21.46
N MET A 543 -6.00 5.83 -20.55
CA MET A 543 -4.92 5.31 -19.71
C MET A 543 -5.42 4.23 -18.73
N LEU A 544 -6.61 4.38 -18.15
CA LEU A 544 -7.19 3.36 -17.26
C LEU A 544 -7.55 2.09 -18.05
N ALA A 545 -8.12 2.22 -19.25
CA ALA A 545 -8.40 1.09 -20.13
C ALA A 545 -7.11 0.37 -20.56
N GLN A 546 -6.06 1.10 -20.91
CA GLN A 546 -4.73 0.53 -21.19
C GLN A 546 -4.14 -0.19 -19.98
N PHE A 547 -4.40 0.30 -18.77
CA PHE A 547 -3.94 -0.36 -17.54
C PHE A 547 -4.75 -1.62 -17.22
N ALA A 548 -6.05 -1.65 -17.54
CA ALA A 548 -6.84 -2.87 -17.48
C ALA A 548 -6.36 -3.90 -18.53
N ASP A 549 -6.14 -3.48 -19.78
CA ASP A 549 -5.63 -4.32 -20.87
C ASP A 549 -4.25 -4.93 -20.52
N LEU A 550 -3.32 -4.11 -20.02
CA LEU A 550 -2.01 -4.59 -19.53
C LEU A 550 -2.15 -5.73 -18.51
N GLN A 551 -3.19 -5.69 -17.67
CA GLN A 551 -3.44 -6.69 -16.62
C GLN A 551 -3.99 -8.02 -17.16
N HIS A 552 -3.50 -8.45 -18.33
CA HIS A 552 -3.76 -9.75 -18.91
C HIS A 552 -2.47 -10.45 -19.35
N LYS A 553 -2.49 -11.78 -19.28
CA LYS A 553 -1.49 -12.67 -19.87
C LYS A 553 -2.21 -13.89 -20.42
N ASP A 554 -1.94 -14.23 -21.68
CA ASP A 554 -2.61 -15.34 -22.38
C ASP A 554 -4.15 -15.24 -22.37
N GLY A 555 -4.68 -14.01 -22.45
CA GLY A 555 -6.12 -13.73 -22.46
C GLY A 555 -6.83 -13.95 -21.13
N LYS A 556 -6.08 -13.95 -20.01
CA LYS A 556 -6.62 -14.04 -18.66
C LYS A 556 -6.04 -12.94 -17.77
N PRO A 557 -6.74 -12.51 -16.72
CA PRO A 557 -6.25 -11.49 -15.81
C PRO A 557 -4.94 -11.90 -15.16
N TYR A 558 -3.98 -10.98 -15.14
CA TYR A 558 -2.64 -11.19 -14.64
C TYR A 558 -2.05 -9.85 -14.16
N ILE A 559 -1.23 -9.89 -13.12
CA ILE A 559 -0.47 -8.71 -12.68
C ILE A 559 0.87 -9.21 -12.16
N ALA A 560 1.95 -8.56 -12.56
CA ALA A 560 3.28 -8.77 -12.02
C ALA A 560 4.01 -7.46 -11.76
N GLU A 561 5.33 -7.52 -11.53
CA GLU A 561 6.15 -6.38 -11.12
C GLU A 561 6.18 -5.26 -12.17
N ALA A 562 6.52 -5.55 -13.43
CA ALA A 562 6.62 -4.55 -14.48
C ALA A 562 6.32 -5.13 -15.87
N ALA A 563 6.14 -4.25 -16.86
CA ALA A 563 5.95 -4.66 -18.24
C ALA A 563 6.75 -3.78 -19.21
N ASN A 564 7.06 -4.34 -20.38
CA ASN A 564 7.48 -3.53 -21.51
C ASN A 564 6.30 -2.65 -21.95
N GLY A 565 6.43 -1.32 -21.82
CA GLY A 565 5.34 -0.39 -22.13
C GLY A 565 4.89 -0.38 -23.60
N ASP A 566 5.72 -0.85 -24.54
CA ASP A 566 5.39 -0.91 -25.97
C ASP A 566 4.70 -2.22 -26.37
N THR A 567 5.11 -3.35 -25.80
CA THR A 567 4.58 -4.69 -26.19
C THR A 567 3.55 -5.25 -25.22
N GLY A 568 3.53 -4.78 -23.97
CA GLY A 568 2.68 -5.33 -22.91
C GLY A 568 3.24 -6.62 -22.30
N ASP A 569 4.40 -7.09 -22.76
CA ASP A 569 5.02 -8.28 -22.20
C ASP A 569 5.42 -8.02 -20.75
N TRP A 570 4.89 -8.84 -19.83
CA TRP A 570 5.31 -8.86 -18.44
C TRP A 570 6.80 -9.19 -18.36
N ILE A 571 7.53 -8.39 -17.59
CA ILE A 571 8.94 -8.59 -17.25
C ILE A 571 9.05 -8.62 -15.73
N TYR A 572 10.10 -9.27 -15.24
CA TYR A 572 10.26 -9.52 -13.80
C TYR A 572 9.10 -10.33 -13.20
N ASP A 573 8.52 -11.25 -13.98
CA ASP A 573 7.46 -12.13 -13.51
C ASP A 573 7.99 -13.55 -13.23
N GLY A 574 7.42 -14.21 -12.22
CA GLY A 574 7.84 -15.53 -11.77
C GLY A 574 6.70 -16.32 -11.15
N PHE A 575 6.61 -17.60 -11.53
CA PHE A 575 5.61 -18.54 -11.01
C PHE A 575 5.75 -18.69 -9.48
N ASN A 576 4.64 -18.54 -8.77
CA ASN A 576 4.55 -18.49 -7.31
C ASN A 576 5.57 -17.54 -6.67
N PHE A 577 5.77 -16.37 -7.29
CA PHE A 577 6.64 -15.31 -6.75
C PHE A 577 6.02 -13.94 -6.96
N SER A 578 5.99 -13.49 -8.23
CA SER A 578 5.53 -12.17 -8.64
C SER A 578 4.32 -12.21 -9.57
N GLU A 579 3.76 -13.39 -9.87
CA GLU A 579 2.36 -13.43 -10.29
C GLU A 579 1.45 -12.97 -9.14
N HIS A 580 0.35 -12.30 -9.47
CA HIS A 580 -0.60 -11.72 -8.50
C HIS A 580 -0.01 -10.59 -7.61
N TYR A 581 1.07 -9.96 -8.05
CA TYR A 581 1.81 -8.95 -7.28
C TYR A 581 0.94 -7.80 -6.75
N ASN A 582 0.98 -7.59 -5.44
CA ASN A 582 0.18 -6.58 -4.75
C ASN A 582 1.03 -5.34 -4.46
N HIS A 583 1.27 -4.53 -5.49
CA HIS A 583 2.16 -3.35 -5.43
C HIS A 583 1.56 -2.10 -6.11
N SER A 584 0.25 -2.11 -6.32
CA SER A 584 -0.45 -1.07 -7.08
C SER A 584 -1.90 -0.98 -6.63
N SER A 585 -2.64 0.05 -7.03
CA SER A 585 -4.09 0.12 -6.83
C SER A 585 -4.79 0.09 -8.18
N PHE A 586 -5.95 -0.56 -8.24
CA PHE A 586 -6.83 -0.51 -9.41
C PHE A 586 -8.28 -0.30 -8.98
N ASN A 587 -8.71 -1.03 -7.95
CA ASN A 587 -10.08 -0.94 -7.46
C ASN A 587 -10.40 0.45 -6.91
N ASP A 588 -9.47 1.09 -6.18
CA ASP A 588 -9.64 2.49 -5.80
C ASP A 588 -9.70 3.43 -7.00
N LEU A 589 -8.90 3.22 -8.06
CA LEU A 589 -8.93 4.05 -9.27
C LEU A 589 -10.28 3.97 -9.97
N VAL A 590 -10.89 2.78 -10.03
CA VAL A 590 -12.24 2.60 -10.57
C VAL A 590 -13.27 3.34 -9.71
N LEU A 591 -13.25 3.14 -8.39
CA LEU A 591 -14.26 3.73 -7.49
C LEU A 591 -14.09 5.26 -7.33
N SER A 592 -12.88 5.71 -7.01
CA SER A 592 -12.58 7.11 -6.66
C SER A 592 -12.24 7.99 -7.87
N GLY A 593 -11.66 7.40 -8.92
CA GLY A 593 -11.30 8.07 -10.16
C GLY A 593 -12.40 7.98 -11.22
N LEU A 594 -12.64 6.78 -11.77
CA LEU A 594 -13.57 6.56 -12.88
C LEU A 594 -15.02 6.90 -12.51
N LEU A 595 -15.57 6.24 -11.48
CA LEU A 595 -16.90 6.55 -10.96
C LEU A 595 -16.91 7.88 -10.18
N GLY A 596 -15.73 8.32 -9.74
CA GLY A 596 -15.54 9.65 -9.16
C GLY A 596 -16.07 9.79 -7.74
N ILE A 597 -16.15 8.72 -6.96
CA ILE A 597 -16.59 8.76 -5.56
C ILE A 597 -15.50 9.41 -4.73
N LYS A 598 -15.72 10.66 -4.28
CA LYS A 598 -14.75 11.43 -3.48
C LYS A 598 -15.14 11.37 -2.00
N PRO A 599 -14.47 10.57 -1.17
CA PRO A 599 -14.80 10.44 0.25
C PRO A 599 -14.68 11.77 1.00
N GLN A 600 -15.59 12.03 1.93
CA GLN A 600 -15.67 13.28 2.69
C GLN A 600 -15.61 13.02 4.20
N ALA A 601 -15.14 14.02 4.94
CA ALA A 601 -15.11 13.98 6.41
C ALA A 601 -16.46 14.40 7.03
N ASN A 602 -17.31 15.08 6.27
CA ASN A 602 -18.64 15.51 6.68
C ASN A 602 -19.69 14.51 6.15
N ASN A 603 -20.95 14.74 6.51
CA ASN A 603 -22.07 13.87 6.14
C ASN A 603 -22.54 14.14 4.69
N THR A 604 -21.61 14.10 3.73
CA THR A 604 -21.93 14.19 2.31
C THR A 604 -21.21 13.09 1.52
N LEU A 605 -21.84 12.68 0.42
CA LEU A 605 -21.24 11.86 -0.62
C LEU A 605 -21.08 12.72 -1.88
N VAL A 606 -19.85 12.81 -2.40
CA VAL A 606 -19.51 13.63 -3.56
C VAL A 606 -19.13 12.73 -4.72
N LEU A 607 -19.75 12.94 -5.87
CA LEU A 607 -19.41 12.30 -7.14
C LEU A 607 -18.82 13.33 -8.10
N LYS A 608 -17.67 13.00 -8.69
CA LYS A 608 -17.01 13.75 -9.78
C LYS A 608 -16.60 12.79 -10.91
N PRO A 609 -17.56 12.23 -11.66
CA PRO A 609 -17.29 11.12 -12.55
C PRO A 609 -16.36 11.46 -13.71
N LEU A 610 -15.45 10.53 -14.01
CA LEU A 610 -14.59 10.52 -15.19
C LEU A 610 -15.01 9.44 -16.20
N VAL A 611 -16.21 8.87 -16.05
CA VAL A 611 -16.77 7.90 -17.01
C VAL A 611 -16.85 8.46 -18.44
N PRO A 612 -16.65 7.61 -19.47
CA PRO A 612 -16.86 7.99 -20.88
C PRO A 612 -18.27 8.53 -21.13
N SER A 613 -18.38 9.58 -21.95
CA SER A 613 -19.69 10.16 -22.32
C SER A 613 -20.57 9.20 -23.13
N GLY A 614 -19.95 8.17 -23.73
CA GLY A 614 -20.62 7.10 -24.46
C GLY A 614 -21.18 5.99 -23.58
N TRP A 615 -20.90 5.96 -22.27
CA TRP A 615 -21.49 4.96 -21.39
C TRP A 615 -22.99 5.21 -21.19
N ASP A 616 -23.80 4.24 -21.60
CA ASP A 616 -25.25 4.28 -21.42
C ASP A 616 -25.66 3.81 -20.03
N TRP A 617 -24.81 3.04 -19.35
CA TRP A 617 -25.08 2.50 -18.02
C TRP A 617 -23.78 2.25 -17.25
N PHE A 618 -23.88 2.18 -15.92
CA PHE A 618 -22.92 1.56 -14.99
C PHE A 618 -23.58 1.43 -13.62
N ALA A 619 -23.12 0.52 -12.78
CA ALA A 619 -23.56 0.43 -11.40
C ALA A 619 -22.41 0.02 -10.47
N VAL A 620 -22.45 0.55 -9.24
CA VAL A 620 -21.75 0.00 -8.10
C VAL A 620 -22.74 -0.23 -6.97
N GLU A 621 -22.75 -1.43 -6.39
CA GLU A 621 -23.56 -1.81 -5.24
C GLU A 621 -22.70 -2.28 -4.08
N SER A 622 -23.29 -2.38 -2.88
CA SER A 622 -22.57 -2.82 -1.68
C SER A 622 -21.36 -1.92 -1.36
N LEU A 623 -21.39 -0.64 -1.71
CA LEU A 623 -20.31 0.29 -1.40
C LEU A 623 -20.37 0.70 0.08
N PRO A 624 -19.39 0.35 0.94
CA PRO A 624 -19.38 0.81 2.32
C PRO A 624 -18.95 2.27 2.39
N TYR A 625 -19.74 3.09 3.08
CA TYR A 625 -19.37 4.48 3.39
C TYR A 625 -20.00 4.92 4.71
N HIS A 626 -19.19 5.41 5.63
CA HIS A 626 -19.58 5.91 6.96
C HIS A 626 -20.39 4.89 7.79
N GLY A 627 -20.17 3.59 7.55
CA GLY A 627 -20.89 2.50 8.22
C GLY A 627 -22.26 2.16 7.64
N HIS A 628 -22.64 2.80 6.54
CA HIS A 628 -23.82 2.51 5.75
C HIS A 628 -23.42 1.83 4.43
N THR A 629 -24.40 1.23 3.76
CA THR A 629 -24.22 0.61 2.44
C THR A 629 -24.85 1.46 1.35
N TYR A 630 -24.12 1.73 0.28
CA TYR A 630 -24.59 2.53 -0.85
C TYR A 630 -24.64 1.73 -2.15
N SER A 631 -25.58 2.14 -3.01
CA SER A 631 -25.61 1.77 -4.43
C SER A 631 -25.66 3.05 -5.26
N ILE A 632 -24.84 3.14 -6.29
CA ILE A 632 -24.83 4.23 -7.27
C ILE A 632 -25.05 3.60 -8.64
N ARG A 633 -26.08 4.04 -9.35
CA ARG A 633 -26.47 3.50 -10.65
C ARG A 633 -26.69 4.61 -11.65
N TRP A 634 -26.13 4.46 -12.84
CA TRP A 634 -26.47 5.22 -14.03
C TRP A 634 -27.10 4.28 -15.05
N ASP A 635 -28.26 4.65 -15.57
CA ASP A 635 -28.91 3.97 -16.70
C ASP A 635 -29.61 5.03 -17.54
N ARG A 636 -29.09 5.33 -18.74
CA ARG A 636 -29.50 6.49 -19.54
C ARG A 636 -31.00 6.49 -19.83
N ASP A 637 -31.54 5.35 -20.22
CA ASP A 637 -32.94 5.17 -20.60
C ASP A 637 -33.71 4.20 -19.70
N GLY A 638 -33.03 3.55 -18.75
CA GLY A 638 -33.62 2.61 -17.80
C GLY A 638 -33.77 1.20 -18.35
N SER A 639 -33.27 0.92 -19.56
CA SER A 639 -33.47 -0.36 -20.24
C SER A 639 -32.48 -1.45 -19.84
N HIS A 640 -31.28 -1.08 -19.37
CA HIS A 640 -30.24 -2.07 -19.01
C HIS A 640 -30.60 -2.81 -17.73
N TYR A 641 -30.97 -2.08 -16.67
CA TYR A 641 -31.37 -2.72 -15.40
C TYR A 641 -32.88 -2.89 -15.25
N GLY A 642 -33.70 -2.16 -16.02
CA GLY A 642 -35.16 -2.16 -15.86
C GLY A 642 -35.64 -1.52 -14.55
N LYS A 643 -34.82 -0.64 -13.96
CA LYS A 643 -35.00 -0.05 -12.61
C LYS A 643 -35.13 1.49 -12.62
N GLY A 644 -35.60 2.01 -13.74
CA GLY A 644 -35.73 3.45 -14.01
C GLY A 644 -34.45 4.07 -14.55
N SER A 645 -34.62 5.25 -15.17
CA SER A 645 -33.55 5.96 -15.86
C SER A 645 -32.87 7.03 -15.00
N GLY A 646 -31.71 7.48 -15.46
CA GLY A 646 -30.90 8.53 -14.86
C GLY A 646 -29.83 8.01 -13.89
N LEU A 647 -29.17 8.95 -13.20
CA LEU A 647 -28.29 8.65 -12.08
C LEU A 647 -29.15 8.51 -10.83
N GLN A 648 -28.98 7.44 -10.08
CA GLN A 648 -29.70 7.12 -8.84
C GLN A 648 -28.69 6.75 -7.76
N ILE A 649 -28.92 7.21 -6.53
CA ILE A 649 -28.08 6.88 -5.37
C ILE A 649 -28.98 6.40 -4.23
N PHE A 650 -28.59 5.28 -3.63
CA PHE A 650 -29.30 4.62 -2.55
C PHE A 650 -28.40 4.54 -1.32
N GLN A 651 -28.98 4.73 -0.14
CA GLN A 651 -28.35 4.50 1.16
C GLN A 651 -29.22 3.51 1.93
N ASP A 652 -28.63 2.37 2.32
CA ASP A 652 -29.28 1.28 3.04
C ASP A 652 -30.62 0.86 2.39
N GLY A 653 -30.63 0.73 1.05
CA GLY A 653 -31.83 0.36 0.29
C GLY A 653 -32.79 1.51 -0.01
N VAL A 654 -32.58 2.71 0.53
CA VAL A 654 -33.45 3.88 0.31
C VAL A 654 -32.85 4.83 -0.72
N ARG A 655 -33.62 5.21 -1.75
CA ARG A 655 -33.18 6.19 -2.75
C ARG A 655 -33.08 7.59 -2.14
N ILE A 656 -31.87 8.16 -2.13
CA ILE A 656 -31.58 9.49 -1.57
C ILE A 656 -31.28 10.54 -2.65
N HIS A 657 -31.03 10.11 -3.90
CA HIS A 657 -30.81 11.02 -5.02
C HIS A 657 -31.28 10.41 -6.34
N GLN A 658 -31.77 11.27 -7.23
CA GLN A 658 -32.00 10.93 -8.64
C GLN A 658 -31.80 12.16 -9.52
N SER A 659 -31.17 11.99 -10.68
CA SER A 659 -31.00 13.02 -11.70
C SER A 659 -31.04 12.43 -13.11
N ALA A 660 -31.38 13.23 -14.13
CA ALA A 660 -31.49 12.74 -15.51
C ALA A 660 -30.13 12.55 -16.21
N THR A 661 -29.04 13.03 -15.62
CA THR A 661 -27.72 13.08 -16.25
C THR A 661 -26.62 12.74 -15.25
N VAL A 662 -25.59 12.02 -15.69
CA VAL A 662 -24.34 11.89 -14.94
C VAL A 662 -23.57 13.21 -14.94
N GLY A 663 -23.09 13.61 -13.77
CA GLY A 663 -22.32 14.83 -13.57
C GLY A 663 -21.90 15.01 -12.11
N ASN A 664 -21.20 16.11 -11.83
CA ASN A 664 -20.76 16.42 -10.48
C ASN A 664 -21.97 16.55 -9.55
N THR A 665 -21.99 15.75 -8.49
CA THR A 665 -23.16 15.60 -7.61
C THR A 665 -22.69 15.59 -6.15
N THR A 666 -23.39 16.33 -5.29
CA THR A 666 -23.19 16.28 -3.83
C THR A 666 -24.51 15.91 -3.19
N VAL A 667 -24.51 14.87 -2.37
CA VAL A 667 -25.70 14.37 -1.67
C VAL A 667 -25.45 14.41 -0.17
N ASN A 668 -26.42 14.86 0.60
CA ASN A 668 -26.39 14.74 2.06
C ASN A 668 -26.68 13.28 2.43
N VAL A 669 -25.88 12.73 3.34
CA VAL A 669 -26.01 11.35 3.81
C VAL A 669 -26.22 11.29 5.31
N ALA A 670 -26.57 10.11 5.84
CA ALA A 670 -26.65 9.91 7.28
C ALA A 670 -25.28 10.13 7.96
N ALA A 671 -25.34 10.43 9.26
CA ALA A 671 -24.13 10.55 10.07
C ALA A 671 -23.45 9.19 10.22
N PRO A 672 -22.11 9.15 10.35
CA PRO A 672 -21.39 7.89 10.51
C PRO A 672 -21.89 7.03 11.67
N VAL A 673 -21.98 5.72 11.42
CA VAL A 673 -22.27 4.71 12.43
C VAL A 673 -21.13 3.69 12.51
N THR A 674 -20.91 3.15 13.70
CA THR A 674 -20.07 1.96 13.87
C THR A 674 -20.94 0.74 13.57
N PRO A 675 -20.68 -0.02 12.50
CA PRO A 675 -21.47 -1.20 12.19
C PRO A 675 -21.40 -2.21 13.35
N ALA A 676 -22.51 -2.89 13.62
CA ALA A 676 -22.48 -4.04 14.52
C ALA A 676 -21.61 -5.13 13.88
N GLN A 677 -20.46 -5.41 14.50
CA GLN A 677 -19.57 -6.49 14.08
C GLN A 677 -19.82 -7.73 14.96
N PRO A 678 -19.67 -8.95 14.41
CA PRO A 678 -19.62 -10.14 15.24
C PRO A 678 -18.50 -10.02 16.28
N ALA A 679 -18.56 -10.84 17.33
CA ALA A 679 -17.47 -10.89 18.31
C ALA A 679 -16.16 -11.20 17.57
N ARG A 680 -15.16 -10.34 17.74
CA ARG A 680 -13.86 -10.50 17.09
C ARG A 680 -13.27 -11.84 17.52
N LEU A 681 -12.81 -12.62 16.54
CA LEU A 681 -12.18 -13.92 16.76
C LEU A 681 -10.67 -13.80 16.57
N MET A 682 -9.91 -14.63 17.29
CA MET A 682 -8.48 -14.83 17.06
C MET A 682 -8.20 -16.24 16.56
N ASN A 683 -7.36 -16.38 15.53
CA ASN A 683 -6.86 -17.68 15.08
C ASN A 683 -5.74 -18.11 16.04
N VAL A 684 -6.06 -18.98 16.99
CA VAL A 684 -5.12 -19.49 17.99
C VAL A 684 -4.24 -20.62 17.44
N ALA A 685 -4.42 -21.04 16.19
CA ALA A 685 -3.55 -22.00 15.50
C ALA A 685 -2.46 -21.32 14.65
N ALA A 686 -2.58 -20.02 14.37
CA ALA A 686 -1.68 -19.31 13.46
C ALA A 686 -0.21 -19.31 13.92
N ASN A 687 0.70 -19.56 12.99
CA ASN A 687 2.14 -19.53 13.20
C ASN A 687 2.89 -19.00 11.96
N PRO A 688 3.40 -17.76 11.99
CA PRO A 688 3.91 -17.11 10.80
C PRO A 688 5.38 -17.40 10.47
N LEU A 689 6.13 -18.07 11.37
CA LEU A 689 7.58 -18.20 11.31
C LEU A 689 8.09 -19.25 10.31
N THR A 690 7.18 -20.02 9.76
CA THR A 690 7.44 -21.27 9.07
C THR A 690 7.79 -21.03 7.60
N ALA A 691 7.05 -20.13 6.93
CA ALA A 691 7.33 -19.70 5.57
C ALA A 691 8.71 -19.00 5.48
N GLU A 692 9.01 -18.04 6.35
CA GLU A 692 10.28 -17.28 6.28
C GLU A 692 11.53 -18.19 6.33
N GLN A 693 11.51 -19.21 7.18
CA GLN A 693 12.70 -20.03 7.43
C GLN A 693 13.07 -20.89 6.22
N ASP A 694 12.10 -21.58 5.62
CA ASP A 694 12.33 -22.45 4.47
C ASP A 694 12.82 -21.62 3.26
N TRP A 695 12.14 -20.50 3.00
CA TRP A 695 12.50 -19.58 1.94
C TRP A 695 13.91 -19.02 2.06
N LEU A 696 14.36 -18.74 3.29
CA LEU A 696 15.71 -18.23 3.56
C LEU A 696 16.76 -19.34 3.77
N GLY A 697 16.41 -20.61 3.53
CA GLY A 697 17.33 -21.74 3.71
C GLY A 697 17.80 -21.91 5.15
N ARG A 698 17.00 -21.44 6.11
CA ARG A 698 17.26 -21.55 7.55
C ARG A 698 16.72 -22.89 8.07
N THR A 699 17.28 -23.36 9.18
CA THR A 699 16.73 -24.54 9.86
C THR A 699 15.27 -24.29 10.24
N VAL A 700 14.37 -25.12 9.71
CA VAL A 700 12.95 -25.06 10.04
C VAL A 700 12.76 -25.46 11.51
N THR A 701 12.41 -24.49 12.33
CA THR A 701 12.04 -24.63 13.73
C THR A 701 10.59 -24.18 13.89
N GLN A 702 9.76 -25.05 14.45
CA GLN A 702 8.35 -24.73 14.72
C GLN A 702 8.17 -24.47 16.22
N PRO A 703 8.24 -23.20 16.67
CA PRO A 703 7.70 -22.86 17.99
C PRO A 703 6.20 -23.13 18.00
N TYR A 704 5.61 -23.23 19.18
CA TYR A 704 4.17 -23.46 19.30
C TYR A 704 3.38 -22.21 18.91
N PRO A 705 2.21 -22.33 18.27
CA PRO A 705 1.53 -23.58 17.88
C PRO A 705 2.26 -24.35 16.78
N LYS A 706 2.38 -25.67 16.94
CA LYS A 706 3.14 -26.57 16.05
C LYS A 706 2.19 -27.44 15.24
N ALA A 707 2.28 -27.38 13.92
CA ALA A 707 1.50 -28.25 13.04
C ALA A 707 2.09 -29.68 13.00
N PHE A 708 1.23 -30.68 12.89
CA PHE A 708 1.62 -32.09 12.74
C PHE A 708 0.63 -32.85 11.85
N ALA A 709 1.08 -33.96 11.27
CA ALA A 709 0.24 -34.83 10.44
C ALA A 709 0.59 -36.31 10.62
N SER A 710 -0.34 -37.22 10.30
CA SER A 710 -0.04 -38.67 10.26
C SER A 710 0.89 -39.05 9.11
N TYR A 711 0.79 -38.30 8.01
CA TYR A 711 1.57 -38.51 6.80
C TYR A 711 1.72 -37.15 6.09
N THR A 712 2.89 -36.92 5.50
CA THR A 712 3.15 -35.77 4.65
C THR A 712 3.88 -36.27 3.41
N ASN A 713 3.42 -35.85 2.24
CA ASN A 713 4.10 -36.13 0.98
C ASN A 713 5.53 -35.59 1.00
N THR A 714 6.50 -36.43 0.66
CA THR A 714 7.94 -36.07 0.63
C THR A 714 8.46 -35.81 -0.78
N VAL A 715 7.59 -35.91 -1.80
CA VAL A 715 7.96 -35.61 -3.19
C VAL A 715 7.83 -34.11 -3.40
N SER A 716 8.86 -33.52 -4.00
CA SER A 716 8.86 -32.09 -4.30
C SER A 716 7.72 -31.70 -5.25
N ASN A 717 7.09 -30.56 -4.96
CA ASN A 717 6.04 -29.95 -5.78
C ASN A 717 6.57 -29.11 -6.95
N GLY A 718 7.89 -28.96 -7.09
CA GLY A 718 8.51 -28.30 -8.24
C GLY A 718 9.64 -27.33 -7.86
N PRO A 719 10.32 -26.76 -8.88
CA PRO A 719 11.28 -25.69 -8.68
C PRO A 719 10.59 -24.37 -8.34
N HIS A 720 11.28 -23.55 -7.56
CA HIS A 720 10.83 -22.23 -7.14
C HIS A 720 11.75 -21.14 -7.65
N CYS A 721 11.23 -20.21 -8.42
CA CYS A 721 12.02 -19.18 -9.09
C CYS A 721 11.67 -17.81 -8.49
N HIS A 722 12.67 -17.05 -8.06
CA HIS A 722 12.46 -15.60 -7.88
C HIS A 722 12.55 -14.95 -9.26
N SER A 723 11.94 -13.77 -9.37
CA SER A 723 12.08 -12.92 -10.54
C SER A 723 13.56 -12.73 -10.90
N GLY A 724 13.94 -13.28 -12.06
CA GLY A 724 15.30 -13.26 -12.60
C GLY A 724 16.36 -14.12 -11.90
N GLN A 725 16.11 -14.80 -10.78
CA GLN A 725 17.15 -15.63 -10.12
C GLN A 725 17.12 -17.11 -10.54
N THR A 726 18.24 -17.81 -10.33
CA THR A 726 18.32 -19.27 -10.49
C THR A 726 17.35 -19.97 -9.52
N CYS A 727 16.42 -20.76 -10.06
CA CYS A 727 15.39 -21.42 -9.25
C CYS A 727 15.99 -22.32 -8.16
N LYS A 728 15.45 -22.22 -6.93
CA LYS A 728 15.71 -23.21 -5.89
C LYS A 728 15.05 -24.53 -6.31
N PRO A 729 15.77 -25.66 -6.27
CA PRO A 729 15.36 -26.86 -7.00
C PRO A 729 14.16 -27.61 -6.42
N THR A 730 13.74 -27.37 -5.17
CA THR A 730 12.64 -28.12 -4.55
C THR A 730 12.01 -27.37 -3.38
N THR A 731 10.69 -27.21 -3.38
CA THR A 731 9.90 -27.14 -2.13
C THR A 731 9.23 -28.47 -1.87
N PHE A 732 8.73 -28.63 -0.64
CA PHE A 732 8.07 -29.84 -0.18
C PHE A 732 6.83 -29.46 0.62
N ASP A 733 5.83 -30.33 0.57
CA ASP A 733 4.66 -30.21 1.43
C ASP A 733 5.10 -30.30 2.90
N ALA A 734 4.50 -29.48 3.76
CA ALA A 734 4.78 -29.52 5.19
C ALA A 734 3.56 -29.10 6.00
N PRO A 735 3.25 -29.73 7.15
CA PRO A 735 2.10 -29.35 7.98
C PRO A 735 2.09 -27.86 8.36
N LEU A 736 3.26 -27.26 8.53
CA LEU A 736 3.46 -25.86 8.90
C LEU A 736 3.01 -24.84 7.85
N ARG A 737 3.02 -25.23 6.56
CA ARG A 737 2.57 -24.42 5.42
C ARG A 737 1.05 -24.39 5.29
N ALA A 738 0.35 -24.96 6.26
CA ALA A 738 -1.10 -24.95 6.35
C ALA A 738 -1.53 -24.32 7.68
N THR A 739 -0.69 -23.49 8.30
CA THR A 739 -1.01 -22.79 9.56
C THR A 739 -0.42 -21.39 9.60
N ASP A 740 0.13 -20.92 8.49
CA ASP A 740 0.88 -19.66 8.45
C ASP A 740 0.04 -18.49 7.93
N GLY A 741 -1.22 -18.75 7.56
CA GLY A 741 -2.23 -17.75 7.25
C GLY A 741 -2.39 -17.45 5.76
N TRP A 742 -1.74 -18.18 4.86
CA TRP A 742 -1.93 -18.03 3.42
C TRP A 742 -2.93 -19.02 2.85
N ILE A 743 -3.89 -18.51 2.10
CA ILE A 743 -4.97 -19.29 1.52
C ILE A 743 -4.91 -19.16 0.01
N ARG A 744 -4.62 -20.27 -0.69
CA ARG A 744 -4.38 -20.30 -2.13
C ARG A 744 -4.97 -21.55 -2.76
N TYR A 745 -5.49 -21.41 -3.97
CA TYR A 745 -6.14 -22.51 -4.69
C TYR A 745 -5.56 -22.75 -6.08
N ASP A 746 -4.32 -22.31 -6.30
CA ASP A 746 -3.59 -22.60 -7.53
C ASP A 746 -3.60 -24.11 -7.80
N LYS A 747 -3.37 -24.50 -9.05
CA LYS A 747 -3.36 -25.93 -9.38
C LYS A 747 -2.29 -26.71 -8.58
N ILE A 748 -1.16 -26.05 -8.32
CA ILE A 748 -0.08 -26.55 -7.47
C ILE A 748 0.29 -25.41 -6.52
N PRO A 749 -0.47 -25.20 -5.43
CA PRO A 749 -0.10 -24.16 -4.46
C PRO A 749 1.20 -24.58 -3.81
N ASP A 750 2.11 -23.64 -3.62
CA ASP A 750 3.35 -23.95 -2.90
C ASP A 750 3.15 -23.96 -1.40
N ASP A 751 2.22 -23.15 -0.90
CA ASP A 751 1.90 -23.09 0.51
C ASP A 751 0.80 -24.10 0.86
N ARG A 752 1.22 -25.32 1.21
CA ARG A 752 0.31 -26.43 1.46
C ARG A 752 0.89 -27.60 2.27
N TRP A 753 -0.03 -28.42 2.75
CA TRP A 753 0.18 -29.81 3.15
C TRP A 753 -0.63 -30.77 2.25
N THR A 754 -0.07 -31.93 1.90
CA THR A 754 -0.83 -33.04 1.30
C THR A 754 -0.47 -34.39 1.92
N ASN A 755 -1.42 -35.33 1.87
CA ASN A 755 -1.18 -36.74 2.20
C ASN A 755 -0.86 -37.61 0.95
N SER A 756 -0.41 -36.99 -0.15
CA SER A 756 -0.14 -37.71 -1.41
C SER A 756 0.87 -38.84 -1.22
N GLY A 757 0.50 -40.06 -1.65
CA GLY A 757 1.31 -41.27 -1.47
C GLY A 757 1.11 -41.98 -0.12
N SER A 758 0.20 -41.50 0.74
CA SER A 758 -0.13 -42.17 1.99
C SER A 758 -0.71 -43.57 1.76
N PRO A 759 -0.27 -44.59 2.51
CA PRO A 759 -0.89 -45.91 2.51
C PRO A 759 -2.14 -45.99 3.40
N ASN A 760 -2.46 -44.91 4.13
CA ASN A 760 -3.51 -44.91 5.14
C ASN A 760 -4.89 -44.70 4.52
N ALA A 761 -5.90 -45.39 5.04
CA ALA A 761 -7.30 -45.14 4.65
C ALA A 761 -7.83 -43.78 5.14
N THR A 762 -7.20 -43.22 6.19
CA THR A 762 -7.48 -41.89 6.74
C THR A 762 -6.18 -41.26 7.19
N ASP A 763 -6.04 -39.95 7.00
CA ASP A 763 -4.92 -39.17 7.52
C ASP A 763 -5.42 -37.96 8.28
N HIS A 764 -4.57 -37.40 9.15
CA HIS A 764 -4.90 -36.19 9.89
C HIS A 764 -3.85 -35.11 9.70
N LEU A 765 -4.32 -33.87 9.75
CA LEU A 765 -3.54 -32.65 9.97
C LEU A 765 -4.05 -31.99 11.25
N GLY A 766 -3.16 -31.51 12.10
CA GLY A 766 -3.53 -30.92 13.38
C GLY A 766 -2.49 -29.96 13.91
N VAL A 767 -2.83 -29.34 15.04
CA VAL A 767 -2.00 -28.36 15.71
C VAL A 767 -1.88 -28.71 17.18
N ASP A 768 -0.64 -28.72 17.65
CA ASP A 768 -0.28 -28.77 19.05
C ASP A 768 -0.05 -27.34 19.54
N PHE A 769 -0.78 -26.91 20.56
CA PHE A 769 -0.62 -25.59 21.15
C PHE A 769 0.51 -25.54 22.19
N GLY A 770 1.05 -26.69 22.61
CA GLY A 770 2.05 -26.83 23.68
C GLY A 770 1.47 -26.68 25.09
N ALA A 771 0.27 -26.10 25.21
CA ALA A 771 -0.50 -25.95 26.43
C ALA A 771 -2.00 -25.86 26.12
N PRO A 772 -2.89 -26.13 27.09
CA PRO A 772 -4.33 -26.05 26.86
C PRO A 772 -4.78 -24.65 26.42
N ARG A 773 -5.51 -24.58 25.29
CA ARG A 773 -6.17 -23.38 24.77
C ARG A 773 -7.67 -23.62 24.61
N LYS A 774 -8.46 -22.56 24.68
CA LYS A 774 -9.88 -22.59 24.34
C LYS A 774 -10.05 -22.46 22.84
N ILE A 775 -10.91 -23.31 22.27
CA ILE A 775 -11.31 -23.28 20.87
C ILE A 775 -12.80 -23.61 20.77
N ASN A 776 -13.50 -23.02 19.81
CA ASN A 776 -14.90 -23.32 19.51
C ASN A 776 -15.18 -23.43 18.00
N GLU A 777 -14.14 -23.23 17.17
CA GLU A 777 -14.25 -23.30 15.73
C GLU A 777 -12.93 -23.78 15.11
N VAL A 778 -13.04 -24.57 14.05
CA VAL A 778 -11.94 -25.00 13.19
C VAL A 778 -12.34 -24.74 11.75
N LYS A 779 -11.46 -24.11 10.97
CA LYS A 779 -11.62 -23.94 9.52
C LYS A 779 -10.46 -24.61 8.82
N PHE A 780 -10.72 -25.26 7.69
CA PHE A 780 -9.66 -25.74 6.83
C PHE A 780 -10.01 -25.51 5.37
N TYR A 781 -8.99 -25.27 4.56
CA TYR A 781 -9.12 -24.87 3.17
C TYR A 781 -8.46 -25.93 2.30
N THR A 782 -9.25 -26.66 1.52
CA THR A 782 -8.74 -27.70 0.62
C THR A 782 -8.70 -27.19 -0.82
N TYR A 783 -7.69 -27.58 -1.58
CA TYR A 783 -7.64 -27.34 -3.03
C TYR A 783 -7.88 -28.64 -3.81
N ASP A 784 -8.29 -28.51 -5.08
CA ASP A 784 -8.52 -29.64 -5.99
C ASP A 784 -7.71 -29.44 -7.27
N ASP A 785 -6.79 -30.36 -7.55
CA ASP A 785 -5.92 -30.29 -8.74
C ASP A 785 -6.57 -30.92 -10.00
N GLY A 786 -7.81 -31.40 -9.88
CA GLY A 786 -8.54 -32.14 -10.90
C GLY A 786 -8.05 -33.58 -11.12
N ALA A 787 -7.00 -34.01 -10.42
CA ALA A 787 -6.25 -35.24 -10.64
C ALA A 787 -6.14 -36.07 -9.35
N ASN A 788 -5.04 -35.97 -8.61
CA ASN A 788 -4.72 -36.84 -7.47
C ASN A 788 -5.14 -36.23 -6.13
N ILE A 789 -5.11 -34.91 -6.03
CA ILE A 789 -5.54 -34.17 -4.84
C ILE A 789 -6.98 -33.72 -5.04
N ARG A 790 -7.88 -34.22 -4.20
CA ARG A 790 -9.31 -33.92 -4.24
C ARG A 790 -9.80 -33.49 -2.86
N VAL A 791 -10.93 -32.79 -2.83
CA VAL A 791 -11.69 -32.60 -1.59
C VAL A 791 -11.94 -33.96 -0.89
N PRO A 792 -11.79 -34.06 0.45
CA PRO A 792 -12.02 -35.32 1.16
C PRO A 792 -13.47 -35.82 0.98
N ALA A 793 -13.67 -37.14 1.01
CA ALA A 793 -15.03 -37.71 1.02
C ALA A 793 -15.77 -37.37 2.32
N SER A 794 -15.04 -37.31 3.44
CA SER A 794 -15.55 -36.84 4.73
C SER A 794 -14.40 -36.43 5.64
N TYR A 795 -14.74 -35.72 6.72
CA TYR A 795 -13.78 -35.30 7.73
C TYR A 795 -14.43 -35.29 9.12
N THR A 796 -13.62 -35.34 10.18
CA THR A 796 -14.06 -35.19 11.58
C THR A 796 -13.04 -34.40 12.38
N VAL A 797 -13.46 -33.40 13.13
CA VAL A 797 -12.56 -32.68 14.05
C VAL A 797 -12.44 -33.46 15.36
N GLN A 798 -11.22 -33.65 15.81
CA GLN A 798 -10.87 -34.33 17.05
C GLN A 798 -9.99 -33.44 17.92
N TYR A 799 -10.04 -33.66 19.22
CA TYR A 799 -9.17 -32.99 20.18
C TYR A 799 -8.56 -34.00 21.14
N LEU A 800 -7.43 -33.63 21.73
CA LEU A 800 -6.76 -34.43 22.73
C LEU A 800 -7.44 -34.19 24.08
N LYS A 801 -7.99 -35.26 24.66
CA LYS A 801 -8.60 -35.29 25.98
C LYS A 801 -7.99 -36.43 26.79
N ASP A 802 -7.39 -36.11 27.93
CA ASP A 802 -6.80 -37.10 28.83
C ASP A 802 -5.81 -38.07 28.13
N GLY A 803 -5.05 -37.54 27.15
CA GLY A 803 -4.09 -38.32 26.36
C GLY A 803 -4.69 -39.15 25.21
N ALA A 804 -6.02 -39.13 25.03
CA ALA A 804 -6.71 -39.84 23.96
C ALA A 804 -7.36 -38.87 22.96
N TRP A 805 -7.37 -39.26 21.68
CA TRP A 805 -8.08 -38.52 20.64
C TRP A 805 -9.57 -38.85 20.69
N VAL A 806 -10.40 -37.81 20.83
CA VAL A 806 -11.86 -37.93 20.83
C VAL A 806 -12.47 -36.91 19.87
N ASN A 807 -13.64 -37.20 19.31
CA ASN A 807 -14.35 -36.26 18.45
C ASN A 807 -14.78 -35.03 19.24
N VAL A 808 -14.67 -33.82 18.66
CA VAL A 808 -15.26 -32.64 19.30
C VAL A 808 -16.79 -32.81 19.33
N PRO A 809 -17.47 -32.48 20.45
CA PRO A 809 -18.90 -32.71 20.62
C PRO A 809 -19.72 -31.77 19.73
N SER A 810 -20.88 -32.23 19.27
CA SER A 810 -21.88 -31.39 18.58
C SER A 810 -21.34 -30.57 17.39
N GLN A 811 -20.50 -31.19 16.54
CA GLN A 811 -19.91 -30.53 15.36
C GLN A 811 -21.01 -30.06 14.40
N THR A 812 -21.03 -28.77 14.12
CA THR A 812 -21.86 -28.20 13.04
C THR A 812 -20.95 -27.83 11.90
N LYS A 813 -21.18 -28.44 10.73
CA LYS A 813 -20.33 -28.30 9.54
C LYS A 813 -20.96 -27.33 8.55
N SER A 814 -20.18 -26.38 8.05
CA SER A 814 -20.56 -25.47 6.98
C SER A 814 -19.44 -25.41 5.93
N PRO A 815 -19.67 -25.87 4.69
CA PRO A 815 -20.86 -26.57 4.22
C PRO A 815 -21.04 -27.97 4.85
N ALA A 816 -22.24 -28.53 4.71
CA ALA A 816 -22.59 -29.84 5.31
C ALA A 816 -21.76 -31.00 4.73
N ALA A 817 -21.45 -30.95 3.42
CA ALA A 817 -20.50 -31.81 2.75
C ALA A 817 -19.25 -31.00 2.41
N PRO A 818 -18.05 -31.60 2.49
CA PRO A 818 -16.82 -30.88 2.21
C PRO A 818 -16.78 -30.37 0.77
N VAL A 819 -16.20 -29.18 0.58
CA VAL A 819 -16.03 -28.53 -0.73
C VAL A 819 -14.58 -28.14 -0.96
N ALA A 820 -14.14 -28.18 -2.22
CA ALA A 820 -12.86 -27.63 -2.64
C ALA A 820 -12.94 -26.11 -2.79
N ASN A 821 -11.79 -25.44 -2.69
CA ASN A 821 -11.60 -24.01 -2.93
C ASN A 821 -12.57 -23.11 -2.14
N ASN A 822 -12.88 -23.55 -0.93
CA ASN A 822 -13.75 -22.87 0.02
C ASN A 822 -13.34 -23.23 1.46
N PRO A 823 -13.57 -22.37 2.47
CA PRO A 823 -13.53 -22.79 3.86
C PRO A 823 -14.50 -23.94 4.12
N ASN A 824 -13.99 -24.94 4.83
CA ASN A 824 -14.78 -25.97 5.46
C ASN A 824 -14.77 -25.69 6.97
N GLU A 825 -15.84 -25.08 7.46
CA GLU A 825 -15.96 -24.59 8.83
C GLU A 825 -16.64 -25.63 9.72
N VAL A 826 -16.16 -25.72 10.96
CA VAL A 826 -16.71 -26.59 11.99
C VAL A 826 -16.84 -25.81 13.28
N THR A 827 -18.07 -25.51 13.68
CA THR A 827 -18.36 -24.87 14.96
C THR A 827 -18.85 -25.89 15.99
N PHE A 828 -18.52 -25.66 17.26
CA PHE A 828 -18.85 -26.56 18.38
C PHE A 828 -18.82 -25.79 19.72
N PRO A 829 -19.41 -26.34 20.81
CA PRO A 829 -19.29 -25.73 22.13
C PRO A 829 -17.82 -25.60 22.55
N THR A 830 -17.46 -24.50 23.23
CA THR A 830 -16.09 -24.24 23.68
C THR A 830 -15.50 -25.44 24.42
N ILE A 831 -14.34 -25.89 23.97
CA ILE A 831 -13.51 -26.89 24.64
C ILE A 831 -12.16 -26.28 25.02
N THR A 832 -11.51 -26.86 26.02
CA THR A 832 -10.11 -26.57 26.37
C THR A 832 -9.25 -27.78 26.03
N THR A 833 -8.23 -27.62 25.20
CA THR A 833 -7.37 -28.73 24.76
C THR A 833 -5.96 -28.25 24.44
N SER A 834 -4.95 -29.11 24.61
CA SER A 834 -3.59 -28.83 24.15
C SER A 834 -3.39 -29.11 22.67
N GLN A 835 -4.22 -29.95 22.05
CA GLN A 835 -4.08 -30.31 20.63
C GLN A 835 -5.43 -30.56 19.97
N PHE A 836 -5.56 -30.18 18.71
CA PHE A 836 -6.67 -30.58 17.85
C PHE A 836 -6.15 -31.14 16.53
N ARG A 837 -6.99 -31.90 15.83
CA ARG A 837 -6.71 -32.39 14.47
C ARG A 837 -7.99 -32.56 13.67
N VAL A 838 -7.87 -32.45 12.35
CA VAL A 838 -8.91 -32.85 11.40
C VAL A 838 -8.52 -34.20 10.83
N LEU A 839 -9.35 -35.22 11.04
CA LEU A 839 -9.20 -36.55 10.46
C LEU A 839 -9.94 -36.59 9.12
N PHE A 840 -9.19 -36.73 8.03
CA PHE A 840 -9.70 -36.78 6.67
C PHE A 840 -9.86 -38.22 6.19
N THR A 841 -10.97 -38.48 5.48
CA THR A 841 -11.17 -39.68 4.67
C THR A 841 -11.07 -39.28 3.21
N PRO A 842 -9.99 -39.64 2.49
CA PRO A 842 -9.86 -39.35 1.07
C PRO A 842 -10.93 -40.06 0.24
N GLN A 843 -11.19 -39.53 -0.97
CA GLN A 843 -11.96 -40.27 -1.97
C GLN A 843 -11.15 -41.49 -2.45
N ALA A 844 -11.83 -42.53 -2.94
CA ALA A 844 -11.16 -43.77 -3.35
C ALA A 844 -10.09 -43.50 -4.42
N GLY A 845 -8.84 -43.89 -4.13
CA GLY A 845 -7.69 -43.69 -5.03
C GLY A 845 -7.20 -42.25 -5.15
N LYS A 846 -7.63 -41.36 -4.24
CA LYS A 846 -7.28 -39.94 -4.21
C LYS A 846 -6.66 -39.57 -2.87
N PHE A 847 -6.11 -38.37 -2.81
CA PHE A 847 -5.47 -37.76 -1.66
C PHE A 847 -6.12 -36.41 -1.34
N VAL A 848 -5.78 -35.87 -0.18
CA VAL A 848 -6.27 -34.59 0.36
C VAL A 848 -5.10 -33.62 0.42
N GLY A 849 -5.38 -32.38 0.03
CA GLY A 849 -4.48 -31.24 0.16
C GLY A 849 -5.17 -30.14 0.93
N VAL A 850 -4.44 -29.50 1.83
CA VAL A 850 -4.89 -28.38 2.66
C VAL A 850 -3.89 -27.25 2.50
N THR A 851 -4.38 -26.06 2.18
CA THR A 851 -3.55 -24.85 2.10
C THR A 851 -3.55 -24.06 3.40
N GLU A 852 -4.60 -24.18 4.22
CA GLU A 852 -4.63 -23.55 5.54
C GLU A 852 -5.54 -24.32 6.51
N LEU A 853 -5.18 -24.34 7.79
CA LEU A 853 -5.87 -24.95 8.92
C LEU A 853 -5.86 -23.96 10.09
N GLU A 854 -7.02 -23.44 10.39
CA GLU A 854 -7.23 -22.42 11.42
C GLU A 854 -8.03 -23.00 12.59
N SER A 855 -7.83 -22.42 13.77
CA SER A 855 -8.75 -22.62 14.89
C SER A 855 -9.03 -21.31 15.59
N TRP A 856 -10.31 -21.01 15.75
CA TRP A 856 -10.79 -19.72 16.20
C TRP A 856 -11.38 -19.79 17.61
N TYR A 857 -11.23 -18.68 18.33
CA TYR A 857 -11.86 -18.42 19.62
C TYR A 857 -12.09 -16.91 19.78
N PRO A 858 -13.14 -16.46 20.51
CA PRO A 858 -13.36 -15.05 20.77
C PRO A 858 -12.14 -14.36 21.39
N GLU A 859 -11.84 -13.14 20.93
CA GLU A 859 -10.77 -12.35 21.48
C GLU A 859 -10.99 -12.08 22.98
N THR A 860 -9.91 -12.14 23.75
CA THR A 860 -9.96 -11.78 25.17
C THR A 860 -10.14 -10.27 25.30
N PRO A 861 -11.09 -9.81 26.12
CA PRO A 861 -11.23 -8.39 26.42
C PRO A 861 -9.93 -7.82 27.00
N ARG A 862 -9.71 -6.52 26.81
CA ARG A 862 -8.62 -5.82 27.50
C ARG A 862 -8.84 -5.85 29.01
N VAL A 863 -7.74 -5.82 29.76
CA VAL A 863 -7.69 -5.97 31.21
C VAL A 863 -7.01 -4.79 31.87
N LYS A 864 -7.40 -4.53 33.12
CA LYS A 864 -6.61 -3.75 34.08
C LYS A 864 -5.85 -4.69 35.00
N ILE A 865 -4.59 -4.37 35.25
CA ILE A 865 -3.68 -5.12 36.12
C ILE A 865 -3.40 -4.24 37.34
N THR A 866 -3.81 -4.65 38.54
CA THR A 866 -3.74 -3.84 39.76
C THR A 866 -2.88 -4.51 40.82
N ASN A 867 -1.92 -3.77 41.38
CA ASN A 867 -1.02 -4.30 42.40
C ASN A 867 -1.75 -4.48 43.74
N LYS A 868 -1.53 -5.61 44.43
CA LYS A 868 -2.18 -5.90 45.71
C LYS A 868 -1.69 -5.01 46.86
N ASN A 869 -0.42 -4.64 46.88
CA ASN A 869 0.16 -3.84 47.97
C ASN A 869 -0.34 -2.39 47.96
N SER A 870 -0.46 -1.79 46.77
CA SER A 870 -0.77 -0.36 46.62
C SER A 870 -2.21 -0.07 46.14
N ASN A 871 -2.90 -1.05 45.54
CA ASN A 871 -4.12 -0.88 44.76
C ASN A 871 -3.98 0.06 43.54
N LEU A 872 -2.75 0.29 43.08
CA LEU A 872 -2.45 1.09 41.88
C LEU A 872 -2.41 0.20 40.63
N GLU A 873 -2.73 0.78 39.48
CA GLU A 873 -2.78 0.09 38.19
C GLU A 873 -1.41 0.06 37.51
N LEU A 874 -1.05 -1.07 36.89
CA LEU A 874 0.08 -1.16 35.98
C LEU A 874 -0.23 -0.39 34.70
N GLY A 875 0.66 0.52 34.31
CA GLY A 875 0.53 1.25 33.06
C GLY A 875 1.86 1.82 32.58
N ILE A 876 1.84 2.41 31.40
CA ILE A 876 3.01 3.06 30.81
C ILE A 876 3.12 4.50 31.29
N GLY A 877 4.30 4.90 31.76
CA GLY A 877 4.55 6.23 32.27
C GLY A 877 4.38 7.31 31.21
N GLY A 878 3.63 8.36 31.56
CA GLY A 878 3.33 9.48 30.66
C GLY A 878 2.55 9.09 29.40
N ALA A 879 1.89 7.91 29.40
CA ALA A 879 1.26 7.33 28.21
C ALA A 879 2.21 7.22 26.99
N SER A 880 3.51 7.03 27.24
CA SER A 880 4.52 6.90 26.19
C SER A 880 4.13 5.82 25.18
N ILE A 881 4.32 6.12 23.89
CA ILE A 881 4.20 5.15 22.79
C ILE A 881 5.57 4.66 22.29
N ALA A 882 6.66 5.24 22.80
CA ALA A 882 8.00 4.88 22.37
C ALA A 882 8.44 3.54 22.96
N ALA A 883 9.22 2.79 22.19
CA ALA A 883 9.95 1.63 22.68
C ALA A 883 10.85 2.02 23.87
N GLY A 884 10.90 1.17 24.89
CA GLY A 884 11.57 1.47 26.15
C GLY A 884 10.76 2.35 27.10
N GLY A 885 9.48 2.59 26.83
CA GLY A 885 8.58 3.28 27.77
C GLY A 885 8.50 2.56 29.13
N ALA A 886 8.62 3.32 30.22
CA ALA A 886 8.66 2.75 31.56
C ALA A 886 7.33 2.13 31.98
N VAL A 887 7.37 0.88 32.43
CA VAL A 887 6.23 0.21 33.06
C VAL A 887 6.26 0.55 34.55
N GLN A 888 5.16 1.12 35.05
CA GLN A 888 5.07 1.62 36.42
C GLN A 888 3.67 1.42 36.98
N GLN A 889 3.53 1.42 38.30
CA GLN A 889 2.21 1.52 38.92
C GLN A 889 1.74 2.98 38.96
N GLN A 890 0.45 3.22 38.76
CA GLN A 890 -0.13 4.55 38.64
C GLN A 890 -1.52 4.62 39.26
N THR A 891 -1.93 5.80 39.70
CA THR A 891 -3.32 6.04 40.10
C THR A 891 -4.26 5.67 38.97
N ALA A 892 -5.37 5.00 39.31
CA ALA A 892 -6.32 4.51 38.33
C ALA A 892 -6.82 5.62 37.39
N ALA A 893 -6.86 5.32 36.09
CA ALA A 893 -7.31 6.25 35.05
C ALA A 893 -8.05 5.52 33.92
N SER A 894 -8.64 6.28 33.00
CA SER A 894 -9.35 5.74 31.82
C SER A 894 -8.48 5.66 30.55
N GLY A 895 -7.26 6.21 30.57
CA GLY A 895 -6.38 6.22 29.41
C GLY A 895 -5.95 4.83 28.98
N ASP A 896 -5.80 4.61 27.66
CA ASP A 896 -5.45 3.31 27.06
C ASP A 896 -4.05 2.80 27.48
N ASN A 897 -3.21 3.65 28.08
CA ASN A 897 -1.92 3.27 28.63
C ASN A 897 -2.03 2.43 29.92
N HIS A 898 -3.22 2.34 30.53
CA HIS A 898 -3.53 1.48 31.69
C HIS A 898 -4.15 0.14 31.31
N TRP A 899 -4.54 -0.01 30.05
CA TRP A 899 -5.25 -1.17 29.54
C TRP A 899 -4.30 -2.09 28.79
N TRP A 900 -4.46 -3.39 29.02
CA TRP A 900 -3.59 -4.43 28.46
C TRP A 900 -4.40 -5.51 27.76
N LYS A 901 -3.92 -6.07 26.65
CA LYS A 901 -4.45 -7.32 26.08
C LYS A 901 -3.49 -8.45 26.44
N VAL A 902 -4.01 -9.51 27.04
CA VAL A 902 -3.22 -10.70 27.37
C VAL A 902 -3.53 -11.78 26.34
N VAL A 903 -2.53 -12.09 25.52
CA VAL A 903 -2.71 -12.84 24.28
C VAL A 903 -1.94 -14.16 24.37
N PRO A 904 -2.56 -15.32 24.09
CA PRO A 904 -1.87 -16.61 24.08
C PRO A 904 -0.67 -16.63 23.13
N ALA A 905 0.45 -17.17 23.59
CA ALA A 905 1.70 -17.33 22.86
C ALA A 905 2.22 -18.78 23.00
N GLU A 906 3.44 -19.04 22.52
CA GLU A 906 4.03 -20.37 22.50
C GLU A 906 4.09 -21.03 23.90
N ASN A 907 4.01 -22.37 23.97
CA ASN A 907 4.28 -23.15 25.19
C ASN A 907 3.44 -22.75 26.43
N GLY A 908 2.22 -22.24 26.22
CA GLY A 908 1.34 -21.81 27.33
C GLY A 908 1.71 -20.47 27.97
N TYR A 909 2.66 -19.75 27.38
CA TYR A 909 2.96 -18.37 27.76
C TYR A 909 1.98 -17.40 27.09
N TYR A 910 2.04 -16.15 27.53
CA TYR A 910 1.25 -15.03 27.03
C TYR A 910 2.17 -13.87 26.65
N LYS A 911 1.72 -13.08 25.68
CA LYS A 911 2.20 -11.71 25.46
C LYS A 911 1.21 -10.74 26.10
N ILE A 912 1.72 -9.67 26.70
CA ILE A 912 0.89 -8.67 27.39
C ILE A 912 1.07 -7.34 26.66
N PHE A 913 0.15 -7.01 25.77
CA PHE A 913 0.18 -5.83 24.90
C PHE A 913 -0.45 -4.63 25.60
N ASN A 914 0.22 -3.49 25.61
CA ASN A 914 -0.41 -2.24 26.04
C ASN A 914 -1.36 -1.73 24.94
N THR A 915 -2.60 -1.36 25.27
CA THR A 915 -3.58 -0.97 24.24
C THR A 915 -3.30 0.41 23.63
N ASN A 916 -2.60 1.30 24.33
CA ASN A 916 -2.22 2.61 23.79
C ASN A 916 -1.06 2.49 22.79
N SER A 917 0.01 1.78 23.14
CA SER A 917 1.20 1.69 22.29
C SER A 917 1.17 0.52 21.30
N GLY A 918 0.37 -0.52 21.56
CA GLY A 918 0.42 -1.84 20.89
C GLY A 918 1.73 -2.60 21.08
N GLN A 919 2.58 -2.15 22.00
CA GLN A 919 3.84 -2.80 22.36
C GLN A 919 3.64 -3.81 23.50
N VAL A 920 4.56 -4.77 23.61
CA VAL A 920 4.52 -5.83 24.61
C VAL A 920 5.31 -5.47 25.85
N LEU A 921 4.85 -5.94 27.01
CA LEU A 921 5.61 -5.96 28.26
C LEU A 921 6.86 -6.84 28.10
N GLY A 922 8.04 -6.28 28.34
CA GLY A 922 9.33 -6.96 28.25
C GLY A 922 10.32 -6.54 29.34
N ILE A 923 11.44 -7.24 29.43
CA ILE A 923 12.51 -6.95 30.39
C ILE A 923 13.69 -6.33 29.67
N LYS A 924 14.17 -5.18 30.19
CA LYS A 924 15.30 -4.45 29.60
C LYS A 924 16.51 -5.37 29.36
N ASP A 925 17.04 -5.31 28.14
CA ASP A 925 18.21 -6.07 27.66
C ASP A 925 18.07 -7.60 27.80
N ALA A 926 16.83 -8.12 27.87
CA ALA A 926 16.54 -9.52 28.16
C ALA A 926 17.29 -10.06 29.41
N SER A 927 17.53 -9.18 30.39
CA SER A 927 18.29 -9.49 31.60
C SER A 927 17.63 -10.62 32.40
N LYS A 928 18.45 -11.48 33.01
CA LYS A 928 18.02 -12.53 33.95
C LYS A 928 18.27 -12.18 35.41
N THR A 929 18.68 -10.95 35.69
CA THR A 929 19.06 -10.49 37.02
C THR A 929 17.87 -9.86 37.74
N ALA A 930 17.75 -10.13 39.05
CA ALA A 930 16.77 -9.49 39.91
C ALA A 930 17.00 -7.96 39.96
N GLY A 931 15.90 -7.20 39.96
CA GLY A 931 15.91 -5.75 39.86
C GLY A 931 16.01 -5.20 38.43
N ALA A 932 16.06 -6.05 37.39
CA ALA A 932 16.00 -5.58 36.02
C ALA A 932 14.64 -4.94 35.71
N THR A 933 14.68 -3.86 34.93
CA THR A 933 13.52 -3.03 34.64
C THR A 933 12.54 -3.67 33.66
N ALA A 934 11.25 -3.59 33.96
CA ALA A 934 10.18 -3.86 33.00
C ALA A 934 9.86 -2.61 32.16
N LEU A 935 9.79 -2.80 30.84
CA LEU A 935 9.55 -1.76 29.83
C LEU A 935 8.53 -2.27 28.79
N GLN A 936 8.05 -1.39 27.92
CA GLN A 936 7.37 -1.80 26.69
C GLN A 936 8.32 -1.85 25.49
N TRP A 937 8.10 -2.80 24.58
CA TRP A 937 8.90 -2.97 23.36
C TRP A 937 8.05 -3.44 22.17
N GLY A 938 8.54 -3.18 20.96
CA GLY A 938 8.03 -3.86 19.77
C GLY A 938 8.25 -5.37 19.91
N ASP A 939 7.29 -6.18 19.45
CA ASP A 939 7.36 -7.63 19.61
C ASP A 939 8.40 -8.27 18.68
N THR A 940 9.53 -8.69 19.26
CA THR A 940 10.63 -9.39 18.58
C THR A 940 10.58 -10.91 18.76
N LEU A 941 9.48 -11.46 19.31
CA LEU A 941 9.31 -12.89 19.59
C LEU A 941 10.36 -13.49 20.54
N THR A 942 11.07 -12.66 21.31
CA THR A 942 12.10 -13.09 22.26
C THR A 942 11.49 -13.54 23.59
N ALA A 943 12.19 -14.44 24.29
CA ALA A 943 11.66 -15.06 25.50
C ALA A 943 11.39 -14.09 26.65
N ASP A 944 12.02 -12.91 26.66
CA ASP A 944 11.81 -11.88 27.68
C ASP A 944 10.48 -11.12 27.51
N HIS A 945 9.79 -11.27 26.37
CA HIS A 945 8.44 -10.76 26.14
C HIS A 945 7.33 -11.76 26.51
N LEU A 946 7.70 -12.97 26.93
CA LEU A 946 6.77 -14.07 27.21
C LEU A 946 6.56 -14.22 28.72
N TRP A 947 5.30 -14.32 29.12
CA TRP A 947 4.89 -14.31 30.53
C TRP A 947 3.95 -15.47 30.85
N SER A 948 4.10 -16.07 32.03
CA SER A 948 3.12 -16.98 32.60
C SER A 948 2.30 -16.25 33.67
N ILE A 949 1.00 -16.55 33.73
CA ILE A 949 0.10 -16.01 34.76
C ILE A 949 -0.25 -17.15 35.70
N VAL A 950 0.28 -17.08 36.92
CA VAL A 950 0.19 -18.15 37.92
C VAL A 950 -0.76 -17.73 39.04
N ASP A 951 -1.83 -18.49 39.27
CA ASP A 951 -2.77 -18.23 40.37
C ASP A 951 -2.05 -18.25 41.73
N ALA A 952 -2.29 -17.21 42.53
CA ALA A 952 -1.75 -17.04 43.88
C ALA A 952 -2.84 -17.08 44.97
N GLY A 953 -4.09 -17.40 44.59
CA GLY A 953 -5.24 -17.48 45.46
C GLY A 953 -5.86 -16.12 45.79
N GLY A 954 -7.12 -16.14 46.22
CA GLY A 954 -7.85 -14.94 46.66
C GLY A 954 -8.09 -13.90 45.54
N GLY A 955 -8.06 -14.33 44.27
CA GLY A 955 -8.26 -13.46 43.11
C GLY A 955 -7.01 -12.69 42.66
N TYR A 956 -5.82 -13.13 43.10
CA TYR A 956 -4.53 -12.56 42.69
C TYR A 956 -3.68 -13.58 41.95
N ALA A 957 -2.82 -13.10 41.06
CA ALA A 957 -1.89 -13.89 40.27
C ALA A 957 -0.47 -13.30 40.35
N LYS A 958 0.52 -14.14 40.02
CA LYS A 958 1.90 -13.74 39.74
C LYS A 958 2.08 -13.70 38.23
N ILE A 959 2.82 -12.71 37.75
CA ILE A 959 3.20 -12.59 36.33
C ILE A 959 4.68 -12.95 36.24
N VAL A 960 4.99 -14.12 35.68
CA VAL A 960 6.33 -14.74 35.69
C VAL A 960 6.97 -14.65 34.31
N ASN A 961 8.16 -14.08 34.20
CA ASN A 961 8.86 -13.97 32.92
C ASN A 961 9.46 -15.32 32.49
N LYS A 962 9.29 -15.71 31.22
CA LYS A 962 9.81 -16.97 30.67
C LYS A 962 11.34 -17.02 30.68
N ASN A 963 12.01 -15.93 30.35
CA ASN A 963 13.46 -15.91 30.15
C ASN A 963 14.25 -16.03 31.47
N SER A 964 13.75 -15.40 32.54
CA SER A 964 14.40 -15.37 33.86
C SER A 964 13.75 -16.31 34.90
N GLY A 965 12.47 -16.64 34.76
CA GLY A 965 11.69 -17.34 35.80
C GLY A 965 11.28 -16.46 36.98
N MET A 966 11.59 -15.15 36.93
CA MET A 966 11.31 -14.17 37.98
C MET A 966 9.91 -13.57 37.85
N VAL A 967 9.40 -13.00 38.95
CA VAL A 967 8.06 -12.37 39.01
C VAL A 967 8.13 -10.87 38.79
N LEU A 968 7.10 -10.30 38.17
CA LEU A 968 6.90 -8.85 38.08
C LEU A 968 6.52 -8.29 39.46
N GLY A 969 7.29 -7.33 39.95
CA GLY A 969 7.09 -6.66 41.25
C GLY A 969 7.30 -5.15 41.17
N ILE A 970 6.97 -4.43 42.25
CA ILE A 970 7.15 -2.99 42.32
C ILE A 970 8.40 -2.66 43.15
N GLN A 971 9.23 -1.77 42.61
CA GLN A 971 10.48 -1.36 43.23
C GLN A 971 10.26 -0.95 44.70
N ASN A 972 11.02 -1.58 45.60
CA ASN A 972 11.02 -1.34 47.05
C ASN A 972 9.64 -1.47 47.72
N MET A 973 8.71 -2.25 47.16
CA MET A 973 7.32 -2.34 47.63
C MET A 973 6.62 -0.98 47.75
N SER A 974 7.04 -0.01 46.95
CA SER A 974 6.49 1.35 47.01
C SER A 974 4.98 1.34 46.80
N THR A 975 4.26 2.23 47.49
CA THR A 975 2.83 2.48 47.27
C THR A 975 2.58 3.79 46.51
N SER A 976 3.64 4.46 46.06
CA SER A 976 3.56 5.70 45.32
C SER A 976 3.23 5.46 43.85
N SER A 977 2.35 6.31 43.29
CA SER A 977 2.15 6.42 41.84
C SER A 977 3.46 6.85 41.16
N GLY A 978 3.77 6.21 40.04
CA GLY A 978 5.03 6.36 39.30
C GLY A 978 6.14 5.42 39.75
N ALA A 979 5.92 4.54 40.74
CA ALA A 979 6.95 3.56 41.12
C ALA A 979 7.13 2.50 40.02
N GLN A 980 8.39 2.19 39.72
CA GLN A 980 8.77 1.34 38.60
C GLN A 980 8.45 -0.14 38.84
N ALA A 981 8.00 -0.82 37.78
CA ALA A 981 7.89 -2.28 37.77
C ALA A 981 9.23 -2.90 37.35
N LEU A 982 9.64 -3.95 38.07
CA LEU A 982 10.89 -4.67 37.88
C LEU A 982 10.62 -6.18 37.92
N GLN A 983 11.58 -7.02 37.55
CA GLN A 983 11.55 -8.45 37.86
C GLN A 983 12.33 -8.77 39.15
N TRP A 984 11.84 -9.72 39.93
CA TRP A 984 12.47 -10.16 41.18
C TRP A 984 12.32 -11.66 41.41
N ASP A 985 13.20 -12.22 42.25
CA ASP A 985 12.94 -13.52 42.86
C ASP A 985 11.63 -13.49 43.64
N ASP A 986 10.86 -14.57 43.58
CA ASP A 986 9.56 -14.64 44.24
C ASP A 986 9.71 -14.84 45.76
N THR A 987 9.55 -13.75 46.51
CA THR A 987 9.55 -13.72 47.98
C THR A 987 8.14 -13.83 48.58
N GLY A 988 7.10 -13.97 47.75
CA GLY A 988 5.69 -14.00 48.18
C GLY A 988 5.15 -12.67 48.72
N THR A 989 5.88 -11.56 48.58
CA THR A 989 5.47 -10.24 49.07
C THR A 989 4.29 -9.69 48.27
N ALA A 990 3.50 -8.80 48.90
CA ALA A 990 2.26 -8.29 48.32
C ALA A 990 2.46 -7.48 47.03
N ASP A 991 3.64 -6.91 46.81
CA ASP A 991 3.97 -6.14 45.61
C ASP A 991 4.25 -7.03 44.38
N HIS A 992 4.41 -8.34 44.55
CA HIS A 992 4.51 -9.32 43.46
C HIS A 992 3.14 -9.88 43.02
N LEU A 993 2.06 -9.51 43.73
CA LEU A 993 0.72 -10.06 43.53
C LEU A 993 -0.18 -9.06 42.80
N TRP A 994 -0.83 -9.53 41.74
CA TRP A 994 -1.60 -8.71 40.81
C TRP A 994 -3.03 -9.20 40.66
N LYS A 995 -4.00 -8.29 40.71
CA LYS A 995 -5.38 -8.55 40.31
C LYS A 995 -5.52 -8.22 38.82
N ILE A 996 -6.05 -9.15 38.02
CA ILE A 996 -6.29 -8.95 36.59
C ILE A 996 -7.80 -8.97 36.34
N ALA A 997 -8.36 -7.83 35.92
CA ALA A 997 -9.79 -7.66 35.73
C ALA A 997 -10.10 -7.26 34.28
N ALA A 998 -10.94 -8.02 33.58
CA ALA A 998 -11.37 -7.71 32.23
C ALA A 998 -12.37 -6.56 32.20
N GLU A 999 -12.39 -5.82 31.09
CA GLU A 999 -13.32 -4.71 30.83
C GLU A 999 -14.79 -5.14 30.91
N ASP A 1000 -15.11 -6.35 30.46
CA ASP A 1000 -16.46 -6.93 30.50
C ASP A 1000 -16.82 -7.58 31.85
N GLY A 1001 -15.92 -7.49 32.85
CA GLY A 1001 -16.10 -8.09 34.17
C GLY A 1001 -15.79 -9.60 34.23
N SER A 1002 -15.37 -10.22 33.13
CA SER A 1002 -14.89 -11.60 33.15
C SER A 1002 -13.56 -11.73 33.90
N THR A 1003 -13.29 -12.92 34.44
CA THR A 1003 -11.97 -13.28 34.97
C THR A 1003 -11.25 -14.12 33.93
N PRO A 1004 -10.33 -13.52 33.12
CA PRO A 1004 -9.72 -14.22 31.99
C PRO A 1004 -8.81 -15.39 32.41
N PHE A 1005 -8.40 -15.42 33.67
CA PHE A 1005 -7.53 -16.46 34.25
C PHE A 1005 -8.24 -17.08 35.45
N THR A 1006 -9.02 -18.13 35.20
CA THR A 1006 -9.47 -19.06 36.25
C THR A 1006 -8.54 -20.26 36.24
N SER A 1007 -8.13 -20.72 37.42
CA SER A 1007 -7.32 -21.93 37.62
C SER A 1007 -7.91 -23.17 36.97
#